data_AF-A0AAJ0AWY0-F1
#
_entry.id   AF-A0AAJ0AWY0-F1
#
_cell.length_a   1.000
_cell.length_b   1.000
_cell.length_c   1.000
_cell.angle_alpha   90.00
_cell.angle_beta   90.00
_cell.angle_gamma   90.00
#
_symmetry.space_group_name_H-M   'P 1'
#
loop_
_entity.id
_entity.type
_entity.pdbx_description
1 polymer ?
#
loop_
_entity_poly.entity_id
_entity_poly.type
_entity_poly.pdbx_seq_one_letter_code
_entity_poly.pdbx_strand_id
1 'polypeptide(L)'
;MSASDGTLVVGVDVGGTNTDSVLLDVSKSSTDAVVASHKAPTTSNVTHSVQATLKALLDKSTADPANITALAIGTTHFLNAIIERDTSRVEKIAVLRLASHNFSTGTPPFADWPSALKRIINGHSAIIPGGCNIDGTLIGPIDEASIREQARQIKAKGLKNVAVIGIGCSTDKDYHQEDEVRKILASELGEDVNIILSHNIAGPGLLARENATILNASILNFAQRTIRAFIGAMRRIGLQCPLYLTSNAGHLLPFSEAMQAPIRIFSSGATNSIRGAAFLARDSIDKSGSIVVDIGGTTSDVGYLLSNGYPRLSKSYTALAGVKVNLEMPSVESIGLGGGSILHSADDGSVAVGPDSVGHDLITKALCFGGDVTTATDVAVASGAEIGTTAVSLTSDVIEKGKARIRKMLEAVIDRAKLSPEPCTVILVGGGSILCPSELTGVSKVVVPEHAGVANAIGASIAKIYGSAETIVYGSDIQGGIAEVKARAIQNAVAKGGDESSVTILHEEIAGVPYVENQTSIKIEVALPADHKRVYSEMVKTAAPDQLVDEEMFEETKNHEAEDAEDHPEDVVVDLKGYKPKVESNGLWTLSETDLRFLSIGCYILGCGGGGSPYAPYLQLKQLLAEGESMKIIRIEDLKDDEMMPPVASVGTPAVSIERPGGDGVWHAMQEMEKEMKTKFERLIATEIGGANGVATLIWGSSRYYDIPTVDGDMMGRAYPQFEMVSQYIHAKSVNELLPVTLCSGTGHNVVIPATQTDETSAGIAIRDACVAMGSAAGAAGRPIPGKLMREVGIPNTYSLAWRLGRVVALAQQAGTVSTVTKDIIEAAGGPGSARVLFQGKIRSVESTLTATAHSLGKVTVERLSESEMETETDRIGEGLKEVVVPFMNENLGVLGKGESGIETVIATVPDLIFLLDTSTGEAIGVQEYRYGLKVAVMIMAGHPLWATERALEIAGPKVFGLDHDYTPTLRYTKPVSVIEEFRHGCGGENCTNCQYKW
;
A
#
# COMPACT_ATOMS: atom_id res chain seq x y z
N MET A 1 6.99 -18.26 -43.04
CA MET A 1 8.21 -17.42 -43.03
C MET A 1 8.69 -17.36 -41.59
N SER A 2 9.94 -17.74 -41.33
CA SER A 2 10.50 -17.89 -39.98
C SER A 2 10.91 -16.55 -39.39
N ALA A 3 10.82 -16.39 -38.06
CA ALA A 3 11.45 -15.26 -37.37
C ALA A 3 12.97 -15.28 -37.60
N SER A 4 13.57 -14.09 -37.65
CA SER A 4 15.00 -13.88 -37.85
C SER A 4 15.84 -14.40 -36.68
N ASP A 5 17.02 -14.96 -36.96
CA ASP A 5 18.05 -15.32 -35.97
C ASP A 5 19.01 -14.14 -35.69
N GLY A 6 18.59 -12.91 -36.03
CA GLY A 6 19.36 -11.69 -35.80
C GLY A 6 19.53 -11.33 -34.31
N THR A 7 20.29 -10.27 -34.05
CA THR A 7 20.56 -9.78 -32.69
C THR A 7 19.92 -8.40 -32.44
N LEU A 8 19.10 -7.90 -33.37
CA LEU A 8 18.56 -6.55 -33.27
C LEU A 8 17.19 -6.53 -32.62
N VAL A 9 17.02 -5.73 -31.57
CA VAL A 9 15.76 -5.51 -30.89
C VAL A 9 15.39 -4.03 -30.97
N VAL A 10 14.12 -3.76 -31.24
CA VAL A 10 13.59 -2.40 -31.15
C VAL A 10 12.93 -2.21 -29.79
N GLY A 11 13.32 -1.16 -29.09
CA GLY A 11 12.64 -0.68 -27.89
C GLY A 11 11.91 0.62 -28.19
N VAL A 12 10.70 0.77 -27.67
CA VAL A 12 9.91 2.00 -27.74
C VAL A 12 9.37 2.30 -26.35
N ASP A 13 9.41 3.56 -25.93
CA ASP A 13 8.76 4.03 -24.70
C ASP A 13 7.87 5.23 -25.04
N VAL A 14 6.56 5.07 -24.81
CA VAL A 14 5.56 6.10 -25.06
C VAL A 14 5.22 6.78 -23.74
N GLY A 15 5.83 7.93 -23.49
CA GLY A 15 5.52 8.80 -22.36
C GLY A 15 4.50 9.89 -22.70
N GLY A 16 4.15 10.72 -21.71
CA GLY A 16 3.20 11.83 -21.88
C GLY A 16 3.73 12.99 -22.74
N THR A 17 5.04 13.23 -22.73
CA THR A 17 5.67 14.33 -23.51
C THR A 17 6.31 13.82 -24.80
N ASN A 18 7.07 12.74 -24.73
CA ASN A 18 7.85 12.23 -25.86
C ASN A 18 7.66 10.72 -26.02
N THR A 19 7.75 10.27 -27.26
CA THR A 19 7.90 8.88 -27.64
C THR A 19 9.35 8.65 -28.05
N ASP A 20 10.01 7.75 -27.32
CA ASP A 20 11.41 7.40 -27.50
C ASP A 20 11.53 6.04 -28.17
N SER A 21 12.51 5.89 -29.06
CA SER A 21 12.79 4.59 -29.70
C SER A 21 14.28 4.36 -29.90
N VAL A 22 14.66 3.09 -29.83
CA VAL A 22 16.04 2.64 -30.02
C VAL A 22 16.06 1.34 -30.82
N LEU A 23 17.04 1.22 -31.71
CA LEU A 23 17.43 -0.05 -32.32
C LEU A 23 18.72 -0.52 -31.64
N LEU A 24 18.65 -1.66 -30.95
CA LEU A 24 19.71 -2.18 -30.10
C LEU A 24 20.22 -3.52 -30.63
N ASP A 25 21.54 -3.68 -30.69
CA ASP A 25 22.20 -4.97 -30.93
C ASP A 25 22.47 -5.68 -29.60
N VAL A 26 21.62 -6.64 -29.24
CA VAL A 26 21.67 -7.33 -27.93
C VAL A 26 22.85 -8.30 -27.79
N SER A 27 23.67 -8.48 -28.84
CA SER A 27 24.93 -9.21 -28.74
C SER A 27 26.03 -8.41 -28.02
N LYS A 28 25.84 -7.09 -27.91
CA LYS A 28 26.74 -6.15 -27.24
C LYS A 28 26.16 -5.73 -25.89
N SER A 29 27.02 -5.21 -25.00
CA SER A 29 26.65 -4.98 -23.60
C SER A 29 27.02 -3.59 -23.06
N SER A 30 27.06 -2.57 -23.91
CA SER A 30 27.31 -1.18 -23.51
C SER A 30 26.69 -0.17 -24.48
N THR A 31 27.16 1.08 -24.50
CA THR A 31 26.67 2.14 -25.39
C THR A 31 26.84 1.78 -26.88
N ASP A 32 27.84 0.96 -27.21
CA ASP A 32 28.11 0.43 -28.55
C ASP A 32 27.04 -0.53 -29.11
N ALA A 33 26.10 -0.95 -28.25
CA ALA A 33 24.91 -1.71 -28.64
C ALA A 33 23.86 -0.83 -29.35
N VAL A 34 23.88 0.49 -29.14
CA VAL A 34 22.90 1.42 -29.74
C VAL A 34 23.24 1.63 -31.21
N VAL A 35 22.44 1.06 -32.10
CA VAL A 35 22.61 1.17 -33.56
C VAL A 35 22.00 2.47 -34.07
N ALA A 36 20.80 2.81 -33.59
CA ALA A 36 20.09 4.04 -33.92
C ALA A 36 19.14 4.43 -32.79
N SER A 37 18.82 5.71 -32.66
CA SER A 37 17.76 6.20 -31.77
C SER A 37 16.98 7.35 -32.39
N HIS A 38 15.72 7.48 -31.98
CA HIS A 38 14.83 8.56 -32.40
C HIS A 38 13.90 8.96 -31.25
N LYS A 39 13.69 10.27 -31.09
CA LYS A 39 12.82 10.90 -30.10
C LYS A 39 11.90 11.88 -30.82
N ALA A 40 10.60 11.78 -30.56
CA ALA A 40 9.58 12.66 -31.14
C ALA A 40 8.53 13.02 -30.09
N PRO A 41 7.83 14.16 -30.22
CA PRO A 41 6.69 14.48 -29.36
C PRO A 41 5.60 13.41 -29.44
N THR A 42 5.00 13.05 -28.30
CA THR A 42 3.87 12.12 -28.27
C THR A 42 2.62 12.81 -28.83
N THR A 43 1.89 12.12 -29.71
CA THR A 43 0.59 12.59 -30.23
C THR A 43 -0.56 11.93 -29.49
N SER A 44 -1.77 12.48 -29.60
CA SER A 44 -2.95 11.90 -28.94
C SER A 44 -3.30 10.49 -29.45
N ASN A 45 -2.95 10.18 -30.71
CA ASN A 45 -3.01 8.83 -31.24
C ASN A 45 -1.67 8.10 -31.03
N VAL A 46 -1.63 7.29 -29.98
CA VAL A 46 -0.43 6.52 -29.60
C VAL A 46 0.00 5.55 -30.70
N THR A 47 -0.94 4.92 -31.39
CA THR A 47 -0.62 4.00 -32.51
C THR A 47 0.12 4.73 -33.64
N HIS A 48 -0.35 5.93 -34.00
CA HIS A 48 0.34 6.77 -34.98
C HIS A 48 1.71 7.24 -34.49
N SER A 49 1.83 7.61 -33.20
CA SER A 49 3.11 7.99 -32.58
C SER A 49 4.14 6.86 -32.69
N VAL A 50 3.74 5.62 -32.35
CA VAL A 50 4.59 4.44 -32.46
C VAL A 50 4.97 4.19 -33.93
N GLN A 51 4.01 4.22 -34.86
CA GLN A 51 4.28 3.99 -36.28
C GLN A 51 5.26 5.02 -36.87
N ALA A 52 5.03 6.30 -36.61
CA ALA A 52 5.88 7.39 -37.11
C ALA A 52 7.29 7.30 -36.53
N THR A 53 7.39 7.04 -35.23
CA THR A 53 8.67 6.91 -34.52
C THR A 53 9.47 5.71 -35.03
N LEU A 54 8.83 4.55 -35.21
CA LEU A 54 9.47 3.36 -35.77
C LEU A 54 9.97 3.61 -37.19
N LYS A 55 9.17 4.24 -38.05
CA LYS A 55 9.59 4.58 -39.41
C LYS A 55 10.83 5.49 -39.40
N ALA A 56 10.80 6.56 -38.61
CA ALA A 56 11.92 7.49 -38.51
C ALA A 56 13.19 6.87 -37.91
N LEU A 57 13.04 5.90 -37.01
CA LEU A 57 14.16 5.10 -36.47
C LEU A 57 14.79 4.23 -37.56
N LEU A 58 13.97 3.52 -38.34
CA LEU A 58 14.43 2.66 -39.43
C LEU A 58 15.08 3.47 -40.56
N ASP A 59 14.52 4.63 -40.91
CA ASP A 59 15.10 5.53 -41.93
C ASP A 59 16.49 6.08 -41.54
N LYS A 60 16.77 6.19 -40.23
CA LYS A 60 18.10 6.56 -39.71
C LYS A 60 19.08 5.39 -39.63
N SER A 61 18.59 4.16 -39.69
CA SER A 61 19.40 2.94 -39.57
C SER A 61 19.79 2.42 -40.95
N THR A 62 20.98 1.83 -41.05
CA THR A 62 21.39 1.05 -42.23
C THR A 62 21.09 -0.44 -42.07
N ALA A 63 20.52 -0.84 -40.94
CA ALA A 63 20.19 -2.23 -40.66
C ALA A 63 19.00 -2.71 -41.50
N ASP A 64 19.09 -3.94 -42.01
CA ASP A 64 17.98 -4.62 -42.66
C ASP A 64 16.86 -4.89 -41.63
N PRO A 65 15.61 -4.40 -41.85
CA PRO A 65 14.47 -4.70 -40.98
C PRO A 65 14.23 -6.20 -40.78
N ALA A 66 14.67 -7.06 -41.71
CA ALA A 66 14.60 -8.51 -41.58
C ALA A 66 15.51 -9.07 -40.46
N ASN A 67 16.47 -8.30 -39.94
CA ASN A 67 17.33 -8.69 -38.82
C ASN A 67 16.77 -8.32 -37.44
N ILE A 68 15.60 -7.66 -37.39
CA ILE A 68 14.94 -7.29 -36.14
C ILE A 68 14.19 -8.50 -35.60
N THR A 69 14.52 -8.91 -34.37
CA THR A 69 14.01 -10.14 -33.74
C THR A 69 12.92 -9.92 -32.72
N ALA A 70 12.73 -8.69 -32.23
CA ALA A 70 11.61 -8.32 -31.36
C ALA A 70 11.33 -6.81 -31.38
N LEU A 71 10.08 -6.44 -31.07
CA LEU A 71 9.69 -5.10 -30.69
C LEU A 71 9.15 -5.12 -29.26
N ALA A 72 9.70 -4.30 -28.38
CA ALA A 72 9.21 -4.09 -27.01
C ALA A 72 8.71 -2.66 -26.84
N ILE A 73 7.49 -2.50 -26.30
CA ILE A 73 6.86 -1.19 -26.08
C ILE A 73 6.55 -1.00 -24.59
N GLY A 74 7.08 0.07 -24.01
CA GLY A 74 6.61 0.65 -22.75
C GLY A 74 5.61 1.78 -23.00
N THR A 75 4.59 1.90 -22.15
CA THR A 75 3.61 2.97 -22.27
C THR A 75 2.89 3.25 -20.96
N THR A 76 2.60 4.53 -20.70
CA THR A 76 1.74 4.95 -19.57
C THR A 76 0.29 5.24 -20.00
N HIS A 77 -0.04 5.00 -21.27
CA HIS A 77 -1.31 5.41 -21.88
C HIS A 77 -2.55 4.81 -21.20
N PHE A 78 -2.47 3.57 -20.73
CA PHE A 78 -3.60 2.89 -20.08
C PHE A 78 -3.91 3.46 -18.68
N LEU A 79 -2.88 3.84 -17.93
CA LEU A 79 -3.06 4.43 -16.61
C LEU A 79 -3.71 5.82 -16.71
N ASN A 80 -3.31 6.62 -17.68
CA ASN A 80 -3.86 7.96 -17.89
C ASN A 80 -5.37 7.93 -18.15
N ALA A 81 -5.88 6.95 -18.92
CA ALA A 81 -7.32 6.82 -19.15
C ALA A 81 -8.12 6.65 -17.84
N ILE A 82 -7.55 5.97 -16.83
CA ILE A 82 -8.17 5.80 -15.51
C ILE A 82 -8.05 7.09 -14.67
N ILE A 83 -6.88 7.73 -14.69
CA ILE A 83 -6.64 8.99 -13.95
C ILE A 83 -7.55 10.10 -14.48
N GLU A 84 -7.67 10.22 -15.80
CA GLU A 84 -8.50 11.19 -16.53
C GLU A 84 -9.99 10.82 -16.48
N ARG A 85 -10.33 9.61 -16.00
CA ARG A 85 -11.70 9.10 -15.90
C ARG A 85 -12.42 9.10 -17.26
N ASP A 86 -11.68 8.76 -18.32
CA ASP A 86 -12.17 8.79 -19.69
C ASP A 86 -13.21 7.69 -19.94
N THR A 87 -14.48 8.07 -19.92
CA THR A 87 -15.62 7.16 -20.11
C THR A 87 -15.69 6.52 -21.51
N SER A 88 -14.93 7.02 -22.49
CA SER A 88 -14.79 6.37 -23.79
C SER A 88 -13.84 5.17 -23.74
N ARG A 89 -12.89 5.17 -22.79
CA ARG A 89 -11.84 4.15 -22.64
C ARG A 89 -12.07 3.22 -21.45
N VAL A 90 -12.80 3.68 -20.43
CA VAL A 90 -13.10 2.94 -19.20
C VAL A 90 -14.54 2.44 -19.21
N GLU A 91 -14.73 1.13 -19.03
CA GLU A 91 -16.02 0.46 -19.11
C GLU A 91 -16.60 0.06 -17.75
N LYS A 92 -17.93 -0.04 -17.70
CA LYS A 92 -18.65 -0.68 -16.59
C LYS A 92 -18.39 -2.18 -16.57
N ILE A 93 -18.23 -2.74 -15.36
CA ILE A 93 -17.97 -4.17 -15.17
C ILE A 93 -18.97 -4.82 -14.21
N ALA A 94 -19.01 -6.15 -14.25
CA ALA A 94 -19.62 -6.98 -13.22
C ALA A 94 -18.54 -7.55 -12.27
N VAL A 95 -18.81 -7.61 -10.98
CA VAL A 95 -17.91 -8.21 -9.96
C VAL A 95 -18.65 -9.29 -9.19
N LEU A 96 -18.17 -10.53 -9.27
CA LEU A 96 -18.69 -11.67 -8.52
C LEU A 96 -17.65 -12.11 -7.50
N ARG A 97 -17.95 -11.89 -6.21
CA ARG A 97 -17.09 -12.32 -5.11
C ARG A 97 -17.58 -13.64 -4.53
N LEU A 98 -16.70 -14.64 -4.44
CA LEU A 98 -16.96 -15.94 -3.83
C LEU A 98 -16.67 -15.86 -2.33
N ALA A 99 -17.71 -15.76 -1.53
CA ALA A 99 -17.63 -15.72 -0.08
C ALA A 99 -18.90 -16.31 0.56
N SER A 100 -18.71 -17.32 1.41
CA SER A 100 -19.75 -17.93 2.24
C SER A 100 -19.74 -17.39 3.67
N HIS A 101 -20.75 -17.73 4.47
CA HIS A 101 -20.79 -17.45 5.92
C HIS A 101 -20.63 -15.97 6.30
N ASN A 102 -21.21 -15.06 5.52
CA ASN A 102 -21.14 -13.60 5.70
C ASN A 102 -19.73 -13.00 5.67
N PHE A 103 -18.69 -13.77 5.34
CA PHE A 103 -17.36 -13.21 5.12
C PHE A 103 -17.42 -12.14 4.04
N SER A 104 -16.76 -11.02 4.31
CA SER A 104 -16.64 -9.86 3.45
C SER A 104 -17.96 -9.15 3.07
N THR A 105 -19.10 -9.50 3.66
CA THR A 105 -20.39 -8.85 3.36
C THR A 105 -20.43 -7.38 3.76
N GLY A 106 -19.82 -7.03 4.89
CA GLY A 106 -19.66 -5.64 5.32
C GLY A 106 -18.63 -4.84 4.52
N THR A 107 -17.86 -5.46 3.62
CA THR A 107 -16.90 -4.79 2.74
C THR A 107 -17.21 -5.06 1.28
N PRO A 108 -18.40 -4.69 0.77
CA PRO A 108 -18.83 -5.05 -0.58
C PRO A 108 -17.86 -4.53 -1.66
N PRO A 109 -17.89 -5.05 -2.89
CA PRO A 109 -17.08 -4.51 -3.96
C PRO A 109 -17.27 -3.00 -4.12
N PHE A 110 -16.18 -2.28 -4.36
CA PHE A 110 -16.13 -0.81 -4.38
C PHE A 110 -16.37 -0.12 -3.03
N ALA A 111 -16.10 -0.76 -1.89
CA ALA A 111 -16.29 -0.16 -0.55
C ALA A 111 -15.42 1.08 -0.29
N ASP A 112 -14.17 1.10 -0.80
CA ASP A 112 -13.20 2.19 -0.58
C ASP A 112 -12.77 2.87 -1.89
N TRP A 113 -13.68 2.93 -2.87
CA TRP A 113 -13.39 3.55 -4.16
C TRP A 113 -13.76 5.03 -4.16
N PRO A 114 -13.00 5.89 -4.84
CA PRO A 114 -13.44 7.24 -5.15
C PRO A 114 -14.82 7.20 -5.83
N SER A 115 -15.75 8.00 -5.31
CA SER A 115 -17.16 8.09 -5.74
C SER A 115 -17.28 8.21 -7.27
N ALA A 116 -16.50 9.12 -7.88
CA ALA A 116 -16.47 9.36 -9.32
C ALA A 116 -16.05 8.12 -10.13
N LEU A 117 -14.98 7.43 -9.74
CA LEU A 117 -14.53 6.22 -10.42
C LEU A 117 -15.52 5.07 -10.26
N LYS A 118 -16.09 4.92 -9.05
CA LYS A 118 -17.13 3.93 -8.78
C LYS A 118 -18.34 4.12 -9.68
N ARG A 119 -18.81 5.36 -9.92
CA ARG A 119 -19.94 5.65 -10.82
C ARG A 119 -19.69 5.20 -12.27
N ILE A 120 -18.44 5.36 -12.74
CA ILE A 120 -18.05 5.03 -14.12
C ILE A 120 -17.87 3.52 -14.30
N ILE A 121 -17.30 2.82 -13.30
CA ILE A 121 -16.86 1.42 -13.45
C ILE A 121 -17.86 0.41 -12.86
N ASN A 122 -18.63 0.75 -11.84
CA ASN A 122 -19.53 -0.20 -11.19
C ASN A 122 -20.82 -0.42 -12.01
N GLY A 123 -20.92 -1.53 -12.75
CA GLY A 123 -22.13 -1.95 -13.46
C GLY A 123 -22.99 -2.94 -12.67
N HIS A 124 -22.35 -3.85 -11.94
CA HIS A 124 -23.00 -4.85 -11.10
C HIS A 124 -21.99 -5.45 -10.12
N SER A 125 -22.42 -5.72 -8.90
CA SER A 125 -21.64 -6.50 -7.94
C SER A 125 -22.54 -7.47 -7.20
N ALA A 126 -22.01 -8.65 -6.88
CA ALA A 126 -22.68 -9.65 -6.07
C ALA A 126 -21.65 -10.45 -5.26
N ILE A 127 -22.05 -10.84 -4.05
CA ILE A 127 -21.34 -11.82 -3.22
C ILE A 127 -22.14 -13.12 -3.31
N ILE A 128 -21.49 -14.20 -3.73
CA ILE A 128 -22.11 -15.51 -3.94
C ILE A 128 -21.33 -16.59 -3.17
N PRO A 129 -21.95 -17.75 -2.85
CA PRO A 129 -21.30 -18.80 -2.08
C PRO A 129 -19.97 -19.26 -2.69
N GLY A 130 -18.98 -19.49 -1.83
CA GLY A 130 -17.65 -19.96 -2.16
C GLY A 130 -16.59 -19.51 -1.14
N GLY A 131 -15.32 -19.67 -1.51
CA GLY A 131 -14.15 -19.28 -0.73
C GLY A 131 -13.42 -20.46 -0.08
N CYS A 132 -12.11 -20.27 0.09
CA CYS A 132 -11.18 -21.15 0.80
C CYS A 132 -10.42 -20.36 1.87
N ASN A 133 -9.95 -21.06 2.90
CA ASN A 133 -9.04 -20.51 3.90
C ASN A 133 -7.62 -20.36 3.33
N ILE A 134 -6.77 -19.65 4.05
CA ILE A 134 -5.36 -19.44 3.67
C ILE A 134 -4.53 -20.72 3.66
N ASP A 135 -5.00 -21.78 4.31
CA ASP A 135 -4.39 -23.11 4.28
C ASP A 135 -4.92 -23.98 3.11
N GLY A 136 -5.83 -23.43 2.29
CA GLY A 136 -6.47 -24.11 1.16
C GLY A 136 -7.74 -24.89 1.53
N THR A 137 -8.09 -24.99 2.82
CA THR A 137 -9.32 -25.70 3.24
C THR A 137 -10.58 -24.94 2.82
N LEU A 138 -11.66 -25.67 2.55
CA LEU A 138 -12.90 -25.08 2.03
C LEU A 138 -13.63 -24.27 3.10
N ILE A 139 -14.01 -23.01 2.80
CA ILE A 139 -14.96 -22.23 3.61
C ILE A 139 -16.39 -22.64 3.24
N GLY A 140 -16.70 -22.67 1.95
CA GLY A 140 -17.97 -23.17 1.42
C GLY A 140 -17.87 -23.49 -0.07
N PRO A 141 -18.70 -24.40 -0.59
CA PRO A 141 -18.73 -24.73 -2.01
C PRO A 141 -19.36 -23.59 -2.82
N ILE A 142 -19.03 -23.53 -4.12
CA ILE A 142 -19.73 -22.67 -5.07
C ILE A 142 -21.18 -23.12 -5.27
N ASP A 143 -22.08 -22.18 -5.55
CA ASP A 143 -23.47 -22.47 -5.89
C ASP A 143 -23.76 -22.15 -7.36
N GLU A 144 -23.89 -23.19 -8.19
CA GLU A 144 -24.16 -23.04 -9.63
C GLU A 144 -25.45 -22.25 -9.91
N ALA A 145 -26.49 -22.41 -9.09
CA ALA A 145 -27.76 -21.73 -9.30
C ALA A 145 -27.61 -20.21 -9.13
N SER A 146 -26.91 -19.78 -8.07
CA SER A 146 -26.53 -18.38 -7.87
C SER A 146 -25.67 -17.84 -9.01
N ILE A 147 -24.67 -18.59 -9.47
CA ILE A 147 -23.81 -18.16 -10.60
C ILE A 147 -24.63 -17.92 -11.87
N ARG A 148 -25.55 -18.84 -12.23
CA ARG A 148 -26.41 -18.69 -13.41
C ARG A 148 -27.42 -17.54 -13.27
N GLU A 149 -27.91 -17.27 -12.06
CA GLU A 149 -28.73 -16.08 -11.79
C GLU A 149 -27.92 -14.81 -12.04
N GLN A 150 -26.70 -14.70 -11.50
CA GLN A 150 -25.85 -13.53 -11.73
C GLN A 150 -25.51 -13.39 -13.23
N ALA A 151 -25.25 -14.48 -13.95
CA ALA A 151 -25.03 -14.45 -15.39
C ALA A 151 -26.23 -13.85 -16.15
N ARG A 152 -27.47 -14.21 -15.78
CA ARG A 152 -28.67 -13.61 -16.37
C ARG A 152 -28.75 -12.09 -16.10
N GLN A 153 -28.42 -11.63 -14.90
CA GLN A 153 -28.41 -10.21 -14.57
C GLN A 153 -27.32 -9.43 -15.32
N ILE A 154 -26.12 -10.00 -15.42
CA ILE A 154 -25.00 -9.44 -16.19
C ILE A 154 -25.39 -9.28 -17.65
N LYS A 155 -25.98 -10.32 -18.26
CA LYS A 155 -26.46 -10.31 -19.64
C LYS A 155 -27.55 -9.26 -19.87
N ALA A 156 -28.51 -9.16 -18.95
CA ALA A 156 -29.59 -8.17 -19.03
C ALA A 156 -29.07 -6.72 -18.97
N LYS A 157 -27.97 -6.48 -18.25
CA LYS A 157 -27.28 -5.18 -18.18
C LYS A 157 -26.31 -4.92 -19.33
N GLY A 158 -26.09 -5.88 -20.23
CA GLY A 158 -25.20 -5.74 -21.38
C GLY A 158 -23.71 -5.59 -21.03
N LEU A 159 -23.29 -6.03 -19.84
CA LEU A 159 -21.91 -5.88 -19.38
C LEU A 159 -20.97 -6.84 -20.11
N LYS A 160 -19.80 -6.34 -20.53
CA LYS A 160 -18.82 -7.06 -21.36
C LYS A 160 -17.61 -7.59 -20.59
N ASN A 161 -17.44 -7.16 -19.34
CA ASN A 161 -16.34 -7.59 -18.50
C ASN A 161 -16.88 -8.07 -17.14
N VAL A 162 -16.46 -9.25 -16.72
CA VAL A 162 -16.83 -9.88 -15.45
C VAL A 162 -15.57 -10.25 -14.68
N ALA A 163 -15.40 -9.69 -13.48
CA ALA A 163 -14.36 -10.07 -12.54
C ALA A 163 -14.89 -11.12 -11.56
N VAL A 164 -14.17 -12.23 -11.39
CA VAL A 164 -14.46 -13.28 -10.41
C VAL A 164 -13.37 -13.27 -9.35
N ILE A 165 -13.77 -13.08 -8.09
CA ILE A 165 -12.87 -12.88 -6.96
C ILE A 165 -13.15 -13.90 -5.86
N GLY A 166 -12.24 -14.82 -5.60
CA GLY A 166 -12.36 -15.80 -4.52
C GLY A 166 -11.58 -15.41 -3.28
N ILE A 167 -12.20 -15.58 -2.10
CA ILE A 167 -11.46 -15.64 -0.83
C ILE A 167 -10.56 -16.88 -0.86
N GLY A 168 -9.28 -16.71 -0.54
CA GLY A 168 -8.28 -17.78 -0.51
C GLY A 168 -7.94 -18.36 -1.89
N CYS A 169 -8.24 -17.65 -2.98
CA CYS A 169 -8.01 -18.16 -4.34
C CYS A 169 -6.53 -18.45 -4.63
N SER A 170 -5.59 -17.74 -4.00
CA SER A 170 -4.15 -17.97 -4.16
C SER A 170 -3.67 -19.28 -3.52
N THR A 171 -4.45 -19.83 -2.59
CA THR A 171 -4.14 -21.06 -1.84
C THR A 171 -5.05 -22.22 -2.22
N ASP A 172 -6.05 -21.99 -3.07
CA ASP A 172 -6.96 -23.00 -3.62
C ASP A 172 -6.27 -23.87 -4.69
N LYS A 173 -5.74 -25.01 -4.25
CA LYS A 173 -5.11 -26.01 -5.13
C LYS A 173 -6.01 -27.19 -5.48
N ASP A 174 -7.10 -27.36 -4.75
CA ASP A 174 -7.93 -28.57 -4.81
C ASP A 174 -9.29 -28.34 -5.47
N TYR A 175 -9.90 -27.16 -5.28
CA TYR A 175 -11.27 -26.88 -5.70
C TYR A 175 -11.32 -26.00 -6.97
N HIS A 176 -10.31 -25.16 -7.19
CA HIS A 176 -10.20 -24.23 -8.33
C HIS A 176 -11.49 -23.43 -8.58
N GLN A 177 -12.08 -22.86 -7.53
CA GLN A 177 -13.43 -22.31 -7.59
C GLN A 177 -13.62 -21.19 -8.62
N GLU A 178 -12.62 -20.30 -8.77
CA GLU A 178 -12.68 -19.23 -9.78
C GLU A 178 -12.76 -19.79 -11.21
N ASP A 179 -12.05 -20.88 -11.51
CA ASP A 179 -12.07 -21.53 -12.82
C ASP A 179 -13.40 -22.23 -13.11
N GLU A 180 -13.99 -22.89 -12.11
CA GLU A 180 -15.31 -23.52 -12.27
C GLU A 180 -16.40 -22.47 -12.51
N VAL A 181 -16.36 -21.35 -11.79
CA VAL A 181 -17.26 -20.21 -12.02
C VAL A 181 -17.10 -19.67 -13.43
N ARG A 182 -15.86 -19.50 -13.92
CA ARG A 182 -15.59 -19.05 -15.30
C ARG A 182 -16.20 -19.98 -16.34
N LYS A 183 -16.10 -21.31 -16.18
CA LYS A 183 -16.70 -22.28 -17.11
C LYS A 183 -18.22 -22.07 -17.22
N ILE A 184 -18.89 -21.88 -16.08
CA ILE A 184 -20.34 -21.65 -16.04
C ILE A 184 -20.69 -20.32 -16.69
N LEU A 185 -20.02 -19.23 -16.30
CA LEU A 185 -20.25 -17.89 -16.87
C LEU A 185 -20.03 -17.87 -18.39
N ALA A 186 -18.96 -18.50 -18.89
CA ALA A 186 -18.67 -18.57 -20.32
C ALA A 186 -19.80 -19.24 -21.11
N SER A 187 -20.40 -20.29 -20.54
CA SER A 187 -21.54 -20.99 -21.17
C SER A 187 -22.82 -20.14 -21.25
N GLU A 188 -23.02 -19.21 -20.32
CA GLU A 188 -24.23 -18.37 -20.22
C GLU A 188 -24.12 -17.03 -20.97
N LEU A 189 -22.93 -16.43 -20.92
CA LEU A 189 -22.66 -15.08 -21.42
C LEU A 189 -22.14 -15.05 -22.86
N GLY A 190 -21.51 -16.14 -23.32
CA GLY A 190 -20.90 -16.24 -24.65
C GLY A 190 -19.46 -15.75 -24.72
N GLU A 191 -18.81 -15.95 -25.86
CA GLU A 191 -17.37 -15.69 -26.07
C GLU A 191 -17.02 -14.19 -26.14
N ASP A 192 -18.00 -13.32 -26.41
CA ASP A 192 -17.80 -11.86 -26.49
C ASP A 192 -17.71 -11.17 -25.13
N VAL A 193 -17.77 -11.92 -24.02
CA VAL A 193 -17.66 -11.39 -22.66
C VAL A 193 -16.35 -11.84 -22.03
N ASN A 194 -15.55 -10.87 -21.59
CA ASN A 194 -14.32 -11.14 -20.87
C ASN A 194 -14.64 -11.61 -19.44
N ILE A 195 -14.08 -12.76 -19.04
CA ILE A 195 -14.17 -13.26 -17.66
C ILE A 195 -12.75 -13.28 -17.08
N ILE A 196 -12.51 -12.42 -16.09
CA ILE A 196 -11.21 -12.17 -15.48
C ILE A 196 -11.18 -12.84 -14.10
N LEU A 197 -10.15 -13.65 -13.85
CA LEU A 197 -9.95 -14.35 -12.59
C LEU A 197 -8.93 -13.61 -11.73
N SER A 198 -9.26 -13.36 -10.46
CA SER A 198 -8.46 -12.51 -9.59
C SER A 198 -7.07 -13.08 -9.31
N HIS A 199 -6.97 -14.41 -9.19
CA HIS A 199 -5.67 -15.09 -8.95
C HIS A 199 -4.68 -14.93 -10.11
N ASN A 200 -5.17 -14.63 -11.32
CA ASN A 200 -4.33 -14.37 -12.48
C ASN A 200 -3.86 -12.92 -12.57
N ILE A 201 -4.42 -12.01 -11.76
CA ILE A 201 -4.10 -10.59 -11.78
C ILE A 201 -3.11 -10.23 -10.67
N ALA A 202 -3.45 -10.50 -9.41
CA ALA A 202 -2.66 -10.10 -8.24
C ALA A 202 -2.69 -11.13 -7.10
N GLY A 203 -1.78 -10.97 -6.13
CA GLY A 203 -1.54 -11.92 -5.04
C GLY A 203 -2.50 -11.82 -3.84
N PRO A 204 -2.11 -12.34 -2.66
CA PRO A 204 -2.93 -12.31 -1.45
C PRO A 204 -3.37 -10.90 -1.01
N GLY A 205 -4.52 -10.82 -0.34
CA GLY A 205 -5.19 -9.60 0.07
C GLY A 205 -6.44 -9.32 -0.76
N LEU A 206 -7.61 -9.72 -0.24
CA LEU A 206 -8.88 -9.73 -0.96
C LEU A 206 -9.24 -8.37 -1.55
N LEU A 207 -9.26 -7.31 -0.73
CA LEU A 207 -9.70 -5.98 -1.17
C LEU A 207 -8.74 -5.39 -2.22
N ALA A 208 -7.44 -5.51 -2.01
CA ALA A 208 -6.45 -4.96 -2.94
C ALA A 208 -6.38 -5.76 -4.26
N ARG A 209 -6.50 -7.09 -4.19
CA ARG A 209 -6.57 -7.97 -5.37
C ARG A 209 -7.85 -7.75 -6.17
N GLU A 210 -8.98 -7.62 -5.49
CA GLU A 210 -10.25 -7.26 -6.10
C GLU A 210 -10.12 -5.93 -6.84
N ASN A 211 -9.60 -4.90 -6.16
CA ASN A 211 -9.42 -3.58 -6.74
C ASN A 211 -8.55 -3.61 -8.01
N ALA A 212 -7.43 -4.33 -7.97
CA ALA A 212 -6.58 -4.52 -9.15
C ALA A 212 -7.31 -5.25 -10.29
N THR A 213 -8.10 -6.28 -9.96
CA THR A 213 -8.88 -7.04 -10.95
C THR A 213 -9.97 -6.18 -11.59
N ILE A 214 -10.63 -5.33 -10.81
CA ILE A 214 -11.65 -4.38 -11.29
C ILE A 214 -11.02 -3.36 -12.25
N LEU A 215 -9.91 -2.72 -11.86
CA LEU A 215 -9.19 -1.77 -12.72
C LEU A 215 -8.68 -2.42 -14.02
N ASN A 216 -8.21 -3.67 -13.93
CA ASN A 216 -7.80 -4.43 -15.10
C ASN A 216 -8.97 -4.69 -16.05
N ALA A 217 -10.11 -5.12 -15.51
CA ALA A 217 -11.30 -5.44 -16.27
C ALA A 217 -11.93 -4.21 -16.93
N SER A 218 -11.88 -3.03 -16.29
CA SER A 218 -12.50 -1.81 -16.81
C SER A 218 -11.79 -1.22 -18.02
N ILE A 219 -10.49 -1.51 -18.21
CA ILE A 219 -9.68 -1.00 -19.33
C ILE A 219 -9.41 -2.08 -20.41
N LEU A 220 -9.91 -3.29 -20.21
CA LEU A 220 -9.46 -4.49 -20.94
C LEU A 220 -9.72 -4.40 -22.45
N ASN A 221 -10.94 -4.02 -22.85
CA ASN A 221 -11.29 -3.91 -24.26
C ASN A 221 -10.49 -2.82 -24.97
N PHE A 222 -10.29 -1.67 -24.31
CA PHE A 222 -9.43 -0.61 -24.80
C PHE A 222 -8.00 -1.11 -25.03
N ALA A 223 -7.41 -1.79 -24.03
CA ALA A 223 -6.08 -2.36 -24.16
C ALA A 223 -5.95 -3.39 -25.29
N GLN A 224 -6.93 -4.28 -25.42
CA GLN A 224 -6.93 -5.27 -26.49
C GLN A 224 -7.01 -4.63 -27.88
N ARG A 225 -7.81 -3.58 -28.07
CA ARG A 225 -7.90 -2.85 -29.34
C ARG A 225 -6.59 -2.13 -29.66
N THR A 226 -6.00 -1.45 -28.69
CA THR A 226 -4.71 -0.74 -28.84
C THR A 226 -3.57 -1.70 -29.17
N ILE A 227 -3.46 -2.84 -28.49
CA ILE A 227 -2.42 -3.84 -28.78
C ILE A 227 -2.59 -4.43 -30.19
N ARG A 228 -3.82 -4.72 -30.63
CA ARG A 228 -4.09 -5.14 -32.01
C ARG A 228 -3.70 -4.06 -33.02
N ALA A 229 -3.93 -2.78 -32.71
CA ALA A 229 -3.52 -1.66 -33.55
C ALA A 229 -1.98 -1.55 -33.66
N PHE A 230 -1.23 -1.80 -32.58
CA PHE A 230 0.23 -1.89 -32.65
C PHE A 230 0.71 -3.03 -33.57
N ILE A 231 0.09 -4.21 -33.50
CA ILE A 231 0.41 -5.33 -34.40
C ILE A 231 0.16 -4.92 -35.87
N GLY A 232 -0.94 -4.20 -36.14
CA GLY A 232 -1.23 -3.64 -37.47
C GLY A 232 -0.18 -2.62 -37.93
N ALA A 233 0.19 -1.67 -37.05
CA ALA A 233 1.20 -0.66 -37.32
C ALA A 233 2.56 -1.28 -37.66
N MET A 234 3.00 -2.29 -36.89
CA MET A 234 4.23 -3.06 -37.15
C MET A 234 4.23 -3.70 -38.54
N ARG A 235 3.09 -4.31 -38.94
CA ARG A 235 2.95 -4.96 -40.24
C ARG A 235 3.08 -3.96 -41.39
N ARG A 236 2.51 -2.75 -41.26
CA ARG A 236 2.55 -1.69 -42.28
C ARG A 236 3.96 -1.16 -42.55
N ILE A 237 4.80 -1.13 -41.54
CA ILE A 237 6.23 -0.73 -41.67
C ILE A 237 7.14 -1.90 -42.06
N GLY A 238 6.59 -3.10 -42.24
CA GLY A 238 7.34 -4.27 -42.71
C GLY A 238 8.08 -5.07 -41.63
N LEU A 239 7.80 -4.85 -40.34
CA LEU A 239 8.41 -5.62 -39.26
C LEU A 239 7.81 -7.04 -39.16
N GLN A 240 8.67 -8.05 -39.07
CA GLN A 240 8.31 -9.47 -38.99
C GLN A 240 8.83 -10.11 -37.69
N CYS A 241 8.54 -9.45 -36.57
CA CYS A 241 9.01 -9.84 -35.24
C CYS A 241 7.85 -9.85 -34.22
N PRO A 242 7.97 -10.58 -33.10
CA PRO A 242 6.98 -10.57 -32.02
C PRO A 242 6.89 -9.20 -31.33
N LEU A 243 5.69 -8.89 -30.85
CA LEU A 243 5.40 -7.74 -29.99
C LEU A 243 5.43 -8.16 -28.52
N TYR A 244 6.16 -7.40 -27.73
CA TYR A 244 6.15 -7.43 -26.27
C TYR A 244 5.77 -6.06 -25.72
N LEU A 245 5.19 -6.08 -24.52
CA LEU A 245 4.97 -4.92 -23.68
C LEU A 245 5.85 -5.04 -22.44
N THR A 246 6.25 -3.94 -21.85
CA THR A 246 7.06 -3.94 -20.62
C THR A 246 6.16 -3.85 -19.39
N SER A 247 6.34 -4.74 -18.42
CA SER A 247 5.62 -4.67 -17.15
C SER A 247 6.13 -3.56 -16.24
N ASN A 248 5.31 -3.23 -15.24
CA ASN A 248 5.66 -2.39 -14.11
C ASN A 248 6.95 -2.87 -13.43
N ALA A 249 7.23 -4.17 -13.38
CA ALA A 249 8.43 -4.73 -12.74
C ALA A 249 9.66 -4.82 -13.66
N GLY A 250 9.57 -4.40 -14.93
CA GLY A 250 10.72 -4.36 -15.85
C GLY A 250 11.00 -5.64 -16.62
N HIS A 251 9.97 -6.48 -16.73
CA HIS A 251 9.99 -7.73 -17.49
C HIS A 251 9.23 -7.59 -18.80
N LEU A 252 9.56 -8.43 -19.79
CA LEU A 252 8.79 -8.56 -21.02
C LEU A 252 7.51 -9.34 -20.75
N LEU A 253 6.39 -8.80 -21.22
CA LEU A 253 5.10 -9.44 -21.30
C LEU A 253 4.78 -9.64 -22.78
N PRO A 254 4.57 -10.89 -23.25
CA PRO A 254 4.05 -11.12 -24.59
C PRO A 254 2.73 -10.36 -24.80
N PHE A 255 2.46 -9.94 -26.04
CA PHE A 255 1.21 -9.25 -26.38
C PHE A 255 -0.04 -9.99 -25.86
N SER A 256 -0.04 -11.32 -25.87
CA SER A 256 -1.15 -12.17 -25.44
C SER A 256 -1.44 -12.06 -23.93
N GLU A 257 -0.39 -11.98 -23.10
CA GLU A 257 -0.54 -11.76 -21.66
C GLU A 257 -0.96 -10.32 -21.36
N ALA A 258 -0.39 -9.34 -22.06
CA ALA A 258 -0.77 -7.93 -21.93
C ALA A 258 -2.24 -7.67 -22.31
N MET A 259 -2.80 -8.44 -23.24
CA MET A 259 -4.22 -8.41 -23.61
C MET A 259 -5.16 -9.02 -22.56
N GLN A 260 -4.64 -9.76 -21.58
CA GLN A 260 -5.40 -10.33 -20.46
C GLN A 260 -5.23 -9.49 -19.19
N ALA A 261 -4.02 -8.97 -18.96
CA ALA A 261 -3.66 -8.24 -17.75
C ALA A 261 -3.00 -6.87 -18.04
N PRO A 262 -3.67 -5.93 -18.74
CA PRO A 262 -3.11 -4.61 -19.03
C PRO A 262 -2.70 -3.81 -17.78
N ILE A 263 -3.26 -4.11 -16.61
CA ILE A 263 -2.84 -3.45 -15.36
C ILE A 263 -1.35 -3.66 -15.02
N ARG A 264 -0.75 -4.73 -15.55
CA ARG A 264 0.67 -5.04 -15.36
C ARG A 264 1.60 -4.14 -16.17
N ILE A 265 1.08 -3.34 -17.09
CA ILE A 265 1.86 -2.45 -17.97
C ILE A 265 1.52 -0.96 -17.76
N PHE A 266 0.88 -0.61 -16.64
CA PHE A 266 0.45 0.76 -16.33
C PHE A 266 1.60 1.74 -16.04
N SER A 267 2.69 1.26 -15.45
CA SER A 267 3.79 2.07 -14.95
C SER A 267 5.15 1.48 -15.36
N SER A 268 5.35 1.34 -16.67
CA SER A 268 6.60 0.79 -17.20
C SER A 268 7.70 1.84 -17.38
N GLY A 269 7.37 3.12 -17.56
CA GLY A 269 8.33 4.18 -17.92
C GLY A 269 9.50 4.29 -16.93
N ALA A 270 9.19 4.50 -15.64
CA ALA A 270 10.22 4.63 -14.61
C ALA A 270 11.08 3.36 -14.49
N THR A 271 10.45 2.18 -14.57
CA THR A 271 11.20 0.92 -14.54
C THR A 271 12.10 0.75 -15.77
N ASN A 272 11.60 1.09 -16.95
CA ASN A 272 12.36 1.06 -18.18
C ASN A 272 13.58 2.00 -18.10
N SER A 273 13.41 3.20 -17.55
CA SER A 273 14.54 4.13 -17.30
C SER A 273 15.58 3.52 -16.37
N ILE A 274 15.16 2.90 -15.26
CA ILE A 274 16.08 2.22 -14.31
C ILE A 274 16.82 1.06 -14.99
N ARG A 275 16.11 0.26 -15.79
CA ARG A 275 16.68 -0.88 -16.54
C ARG A 275 17.67 -0.42 -17.60
N GLY A 276 17.34 0.62 -18.34
CA GLY A 276 18.24 1.22 -19.34
C GLY A 276 19.47 1.84 -18.72
N ALA A 277 19.32 2.55 -17.61
CA ALA A 277 20.42 3.07 -16.81
C ALA A 277 21.37 1.93 -16.38
N ALA A 278 20.81 0.81 -15.90
CA ALA A 278 21.58 -0.37 -15.53
C ALA A 278 22.35 -0.99 -16.70
N PHE A 279 21.75 -1.01 -17.89
CA PHE A 279 22.41 -1.49 -19.11
C PHE A 279 23.57 -0.59 -19.52
N LEU A 280 23.32 0.72 -19.58
CA LEU A 280 24.27 1.72 -20.06
C LEU A 280 25.44 1.96 -19.10
N ALA A 281 25.20 1.84 -17.79
CA ALA A 281 26.17 2.13 -16.73
C ALA A 281 26.56 0.88 -15.93
N ARG A 282 26.50 -0.32 -16.53
CA ARG A 282 26.75 -1.62 -15.89
C ARG A 282 27.99 -1.64 -15.00
N ASP A 283 29.11 -1.10 -15.48
CA ASP A 283 30.40 -1.10 -14.76
C ASP A 283 30.47 -0.06 -13.63
N SER A 284 29.46 0.81 -13.52
CA SER A 284 29.33 1.81 -12.46
C SER A 284 28.26 1.45 -11.43
N ILE A 285 27.59 0.28 -11.54
CA ILE A 285 26.64 -0.17 -10.52
C ILE A 285 27.42 -0.66 -9.29
N ASP A 286 27.11 -0.10 -8.13
CA ASP A 286 27.76 -0.49 -6.89
C ASP A 286 27.31 -1.89 -6.45
N LYS A 287 28.15 -2.59 -5.68
CA LYS A 287 27.83 -3.91 -5.13
C LYS A 287 26.58 -3.90 -4.23
N SER A 288 26.35 -2.79 -3.52
CA SER A 288 25.17 -2.56 -2.70
C SER A 288 23.92 -2.19 -3.50
N GLY A 289 24.08 -1.79 -4.77
CA GLY A 289 23.06 -1.09 -5.55
C GLY A 289 23.34 0.42 -5.62
N SER A 290 22.69 1.08 -6.59
CA SER A 290 22.90 2.47 -6.96
C SER A 290 21.56 3.21 -7.08
N ILE A 291 21.58 4.52 -7.28
CA ILE A 291 20.36 5.33 -7.51
C ILE A 291 20.27 5.71 -8.98
N VAL A 292 19.08 5.62 -9.56
CA VAL A 292 18.79 6.17 -10.88
C VAL A 292 17.89 7.38 -10.72
N VAL A 293 18.24 8.48 -11.38
CA VAL A 293 17.42 9.70 -11.45
C VAL A 293 17.10 9.94 -12.93
N ASP A 294 15.82 9.82 -13.30
CA ASP A 294 15.32 10.17 -14.61
C ASP A 294 14.73 11.58 -14.57
N ILE A 295 15.43 12.55 -15.16
CA ILE A 295 14.97 13.94 -15.18
C ILE A 295 14.29 14.22 -16.53
N GLY A 296 12.97 14.41 -16.48
CA GLY A 296 12.13 14.75 -17.62
C GLY A 296 11.94 16.25 -17.84
N GLY A 297 10.92 16.59 -18.64
CA GLY A 297 10.52 17.98 -18.88
C GLY A 297 9.70 18.59 -17.74
N THR A 298 8.99 17.76 -16.97
CA THR A 298 8.06 18.20 -15.91
C THR A 298 8.44 17.66 -14.53
N THR A 299 8.89 16.40 -14.48
CA THR A 299 9.15 15.67 -13.25
C THR A 299 10.54 15.01 -13.26
N SER A 300 11.03 14.69 -12.07
CA SER A 300 12.18 13.82 -11.86
C SER A 300 11.73 12.60 -11.10
N ASP A 301 12.00 11.41 -11.65
CA ASP A 301 11.67 10.12 -11.07
C ASP A 301 12.95 9.45 -10.56
N VAL A 302 12.96 9.06 -9.28
CA VAL A 302 14.14 8.52 -8.61
C VAL A 302 13.86 7.14 -8.05
N GLY A 303 14.64 6.15 -8.48
CA GLY A 303 14.47 4.76 -8.07
C GLY A 303 15.76 4.11 -7.61
N TYR A 304 15.63 3.12 -6.73
CA TYR A 304 16.76 2.30 -6.31
C TYR A 304 17.03 1.18 -7.32
N LEU A 305 18.25 1.12 -7.83
CA LEU A 305 18.74 0.07 -8.70
C LEU A 305 19.51 -0.97 -7.88
N LEU A 306 19.00 -2.20 -7.84
CA LEU A 306 19.67 -3.32 -7.21
C LEU A 306 20.91 -3.73 -8.02
N SER A 307 21.89 -4.34 -7.35
CA SER A 307 23.13 -4.80 -8.00
C SER A 307 22.93 -5.88 -9.06
N ASN A 308 21.77 -6.56 -9.06
CA ASN A 308 21.37 -7.50 -10.11
C ASN A 308 20.80 -6.80 -11.38
N GLY A 309 20.75 -5.46 -11.40
CA GLY A 309 20.26 -4.67 -12.53
C GLY A 309 18.75 -4.47 -12.57
N TYR A 310 18.00 -4.84 -11.52
CA TYR A 310 16.55 -4.63 -11.43
C TYR A 310 16.19 -3.50 -10.47
N PRO A 311 15.05 -2.82 -10.66
CA PRO A 311 14.57 -1.86 -9.68
C PRO A 311 14.20 -2.57 -8.38
N ARG A 312 14.35 -1.87 -7.26
CA ARG A 312 13.67 -2.26 -6.02
C ARG A 312 12.17 -2.09 -6.20
N LEU A 313 11.39 -3.14 -5.93
CA LEU A 313 9.93 -3.09 -5.95
C LEU A 313 9.37 -2.63 -4.59
N SER A 314 8.21 -1.97 -4.61
CA SER A 314 7.45 -1.66 -3.40
C SER A 314 6.91 -2.94 -2.77
N LYS A 315 7.11 -3.11 -1.46
CA LYS A 315 6.55 -4.24 -0.68
C LYS A 315 5.18 -3.94 -0.08
N SER A 316 4.69 -2.70 -0.23
CA SER A 316 3.45 -2.22 0.39
C SER A 316 2.35 -2.01 -0.64
N TYR A 317 1.11 -1.92 -0.18
CA TYR A 317 -0.02 -1.48 -1.01
C TYR A 317 0.29 -0.13 -1.67
N THR A 318 -0.06 0.00 -2.94
CA THR A 318 0.08 1.26 -3.67
C THR A 318 -1.30 1.76 -4.08
N ALA A 319 -1.49 3.08 -4.16
CA ALA A 319 -2.70 3.67 -4.69
C ALA A 319 -2.55 3.99 -6.18
N LEU A 320 -3.47 3.50 -7.02
CA LEU A 320 -3.60 3.87 -8.43
C LEU A 320 -4.89 4.66 -8.61
N ALA A 321 -4.80 5.92 -9.02
CA ALA A 321 -5.96 6.81 -9.16
C ALA A 321 -6.86 6.88 -7.89
N GLY A 322 -6.25 6.82 -6.70
CA GLY A 322 -6.97 6.79 -5.42
C GLY A 322 -7.50 5.41 -5.01
N VAL A 323 -7.22 4.35 -5.76
CA VAL A 323 -7.65 2.97 -5.47
C VAL A 323 -6.48 2.14 -4.95
N LYS A 324 -6.63 1.53 -3.78
CA LYS A 324 -5.60 0.70 -3.13
C LYS A 324 -5.46 -0.66 -3.83
N VAL A 325 -4.26 -1.00 -4.31
CA VAL A 325 -3.92 -2.25 -5.02
C VAL A 325 -2.66 -2.92 -4.47
N ASN A 326 -2.46 -4.21 -4.78
CA ASN A 326 -1.30 -5.03 -4.39
C ASN A 326 -0.49 -5.51 -5.61
N LEU A 327 -0.08 -4.57 -6.47
CA LEU A 327 0.72 -4.86 -7.66
C LEU A 327 2.21 -4.63 -7.41
N GLU A 328 3.03 -5.46 -8.02
CA GLU A 328 4.48 -5.26 -8.09
C GLU A 328 4.82 -4.05 -8.97
N MET A 329 5.31 -3.00 -8.35
CA MET A 329 5.69 -1.74 -8.99
C MET A 329 7.02 -1.24 -8.42
N PRO A 330 7.81 -0.48 -9.20
CA PRO A 330 9.09 0.03 -8.72
C PRO A 330 8.84 1.02 -7.58
N SER A 331 9.69 0.98 -6.57
CA SER A 331 9.71 2.00 -5.51
C SER A 331 10.38 3.24 -6.09
N VAL A 332 9.56 4.16 -6.60
CA VAL A 332 10.01 5.40 -7.24
C VAL A 332 9.48 6.60 -6.46
N GLU A 333 10.39 7.53 -6.20
CA GLU A 333 10.10 8.84 -5.63
C GLU A 333 10.04 9.87 -6.77
N SER A 334 8.93 10.56 -6.92
CA SER A 334 8.74 11.58 -7.96
C SER A 334 8.70 12.98 -7.34
N ILE A 335 9.38 13.94 -7.97
CA ILE A 335 9.30 15.36 -7.62
C ILE A 335 8.96 16.21 -8.84
N GLY A 336 8.25 17.33 -8.63
CA GLY A 336 7.90 18.31 -9.67
C GLY A 336 9.09 19.18 -10.11
N LEU A 337 10.16 18.52 -10.56
CA LEU A 337 11.38 19.13 -11.05
C LEU A 337 11.71 18.55 -12.42
N GLY A 338 11.67 19.36 -13.46
CA GLY A 338 12.10 19.00 -14.81
C GLY A 338 12.58 20.23 -15.56
N GLY A 339 12.95 20.06 -16.83
CA GLY A 339 13.45 21.17 -17.67
C GLY A 339 12.54 22.40 -17.69
N GLY A 340 11.23 22.16 -17.77
CA GLY A 340 10.21 23.20 -17.81
C GLY A 340 9.65 23.65 -16.48
N SER A 341 10.19 23.20 -15.34
CA SER A 341 9.77 23.72 -14.03
C SER A 341 9.98 25.23 -13.96
N ILE A 342 8.94 25.96 -13.58
CA ILE A 342 8.94 27.42 -13.60
C ILE A 342 9.75 27.96 -12.41
N LEU A 343 10.55 28.99 -12.65
CA LEU A 343 11.23 29.71 -11.58
C LEU A 343 10.34 30.84 -11.06
N HIS A 344 10.11 30.83 -9.74
CA HIS A 344 9.41 31.91 -9.04
C HIS A 344 10.41 32.70 -8.22
N SER A 345 10.52 33.99 -8.50
CA SER A 345 11.32 34.93 -7.72
C SER A 345 10.39 35.81 -6.91
N ALA A 346 10.52 35.82 -5.59
CA ALA A 346 9.74 36.69 -4.72
C ALA A 346 10.47 38.03 -4.45
N ASP A 347 9.71 39.04 -4.03
CA ASP A 347 10.23 40.38 -3.75
C ASP A 347 11.26 40.42 -2.60
N ASP A 348 11.25 39.41 -1.72
CA ASP A 348 12.24 39.23 -0.64
C ASP A 348 13.57 38.61 -1.13
N GLY A 349 13.67 38.32 -2.43
CA GLY A 349 14.82 37.71 -3.08
C GLY A 349 14.89 36.20 -2.94
N SER A 350 13.87 35.52 -2.41
CA SER A 350 13.80 34.06 -2.42
C SER A 350 13.47 33.53 -3.83
N VAL A 351 13.99 32.34 -4.15
CA VAL A 351 13.75 31.66 -5.43
C VAL A 351 13.19 30.27 -5.17
N ALA A 352 12.04 29.97 -5.77
CA ALA A 352 11.44 28.65 -5.82
C ALA A 352 11.47 28.09 -7.25
N VAL A 353 11.40 26.77 -7.36
CA VAL A 353 11.42 26.04 -8.64
C VAL A 353 10.27 25.05 -8.61
N GLY A 354 9.34 25.19 -9.56
CA GLY A 354 8.10 24.42 -9.64
C GLY A 354 7.15 24.67 -8.45
N PRO A 355 6.14 23.80 -8.25
CA PRO A 355 5.91 22.52 -8.95
C PRO A 355 5.30 22.67 -10.35
N ASP A 356 4.79 23.86 -10.68
CA ASP A 356 4.27 24.19 -12.00
C ASP A 356 5.35 24.15 -13.09
N SER A 357 4.92 23.77 -14.29
CA SER A 357 5.80 23.49 -15.42
C SER A 357 5.16 23.89 -16.73
N VAL A 358 5.96 24.36 -17.68
CA VAL A 358 5.53 24.55 -19.08
C VAL A 358 5.43 23.24 -19.87
N GLY A 359 5.89 22.11 -19.29
CA GLY A 359 5.70 20.77 -19.85
C GLY A 359 6.17 20.61 -21.30
N HIS A 360 5.27 20.14 -22.17
CA HIS A 360 5.56 19.92 -23.60
C HIS A 360 5.80 21.23 -24.37
N ASP A 361 5.36 22.37 -23.84
CA ASP A 361 5.55 23.70 -24.45
C ASP A 361 6.94 24.29 -24.16
N LEU A 362 7.84 23.56 -23.49
CA LEU A 362 9.19 24.01 -23.14
C LEU A 362 9.93 24.69 -24.30
N ILE A 363 9.89 24.07 -25.49
CA ILE A 363 10.59 24.54 -26.70
C ILE A 363 9.99 25.85 -27.25
N THR A 364 8.80 26.25 -26.78
CA THR A 364 8.14 27.49 -27.22
C THR A 364 8.07 28.56 -26.13
N LYS A 365 8.11 28.16 -24.85
CA LYS A 365 7.87 29.04 -23.70
C LYS A 365 9.12 29.42 -22.92
N ALA A 366 10.18 28.60 -22.90
CA ALA A 366 11.39 28.94 -22.17
C ALA A 366 12.22 30.04 -22.86
N LEU A 367 12.94 30.83 -22.07
CA LEU A 367 13.75 31.95 -22.58
C LEU A 367 14.84 31.48 -23.55
N CYS A 368 15.46 30.32 -23.29
CA CYS A 368 16.49 29.73 -24.14
C CYS A 368 16.00 29.31 -25.53
N PHE A 369 14.68 29.25 -25.74
CA PHE A 369 14.05 29.03 -27.05
C PHE A 369 13.30 30.26 -27.58
N GLY A 370 13.46 31.42 -26.95
CA GLY A 370 12.84 32.68 -27.36
C GLY A 370 11.42 32.91 -26.82
N GLY A 371 11.00 32.14 -25.82
CA GLY A 371 9.74 32.35 -25.09
C GLY A 371 9.85 33.42 -24.00
N ASP A 372 8.85 33.46 -23.11
CA ASP A 372 8.62 34.51 -22.10
C ASP A 372 8.62 34.00 -20.65
N VAL A 373 8.83 32.70 -20.41
CA VAL A 373 8.78 32.07 -19.09
C VAL A 373 10.18 31.65 -18.66
N THR A 374 10.61 32.05 -17.45
CA THR A 374 11.86 31.57 -16.86
C THR A 374 11.70 30.16 -16.31
N THR A 375 12.53 29.23 -16.77
CA THR A 375 12.47 27.80 -16.43
C THR A 375 13.77 27.28 -15.82
N ALA A 376 13.74 26.07 -15.25
CA ALA A 376 14.93 25.40 -14.75
C ALA A 376 16.00 25.19 -15.85
N THR A 377 15.59 24.92 -17.09
CA THR A 377 16.51 24.86 -18.25
C THR A 377 17.22 26.20 -18.47
N ASP A 378 16.55 27.34 -18.27
CA ASP A 378 17.16 28.66 -18.43
C ASP A 378 18.27 28.91 -17.40
N VAL A 379 18.09 28.42 -16.17
CA VAL A 379 19.14 28.46 -15.13
C VAL A 379 20.36 27.62 -15.54
N ALA A 380 20.14 26.43 -16.10
CA ALA A 380 21.22 25.58 -16.59
C ALA A 380 21.97 26.23 -17.76
N VAL A 381 21.26 26.83 -18.73
CA VAL A 381 21.85 27.57 -19.86
C VAL A 381 22.65 28.77 -19.39
N ALA A 382 22.09 29.57 -18.48
CA ALA A 382 22.79 30.71 -17.89
C ALA A 382 24.03 30.29 -17.08
N SER A 383 24.12 29.02 -16.69
CA SER A 383 25.26 28.41 -15.99
C SER A 383 26.26 27.70 -16.91
N GLY A 384 26.03 27.71 -18.23
CA GLY A 384 26.93 27.15 -19.24
C GLY A 384 26.46 25.87 -19.92
N ALA A 385 25.21 25.42 -19.72
CA ALA A 385 24.65 24.31 -20.49
C ALA A 385 24.37 24.72 -21.95
N GLU A 386 24.69 23.84 -22.90
CA GLU A 386 24.49 24.06 -24.34
C GLU A 386 23.14 23.49 -24.79
N ILE A 387 22.06 24.24 -24.55
CA ILE A 387 20.71 23.92 -25.03
C ILE A 387 19.97 25.21 -25.39
N GLY A 388 19.04 25.13 -26.35
CA GLY A 388 18.29 26.28 -26.84
C GLY A 388 18.87 26.93 -28.09
N THR A 389 18.14 27.90 -28.62
CA THR A 389 18.50 28.68 -29.81
C THR A 389 18.82 30.13 -29.48
N THR A 390 18.61 30.54 -28.23
CA THR A 390 18.66 31.93 -27.79
C THR A 390 19.47 32.05 -26.50
N ALA A 391 20.29 33.09 -26.39
CA ALA A 391 21.04 33.36 -25.18
C ALA A 391 20.11 33.82 -24.06
N VAL A 392 20.30 33.24 -22.87
CA VAL A 392 19.53 33.57 -21.67
C VAL A 392 20.26 34.63 -20.84
N SER A 393 19.54 35.65 -20.37
CA SER A 393 20.08 36.65 -19.44
C SER A 393 19.30 36.61 -18.13
N LEU A 394 19.94 36.06 -17.08
CA LEU A 394 19.45 36.05 -15.70
C LEU A 394 20.46 36.75 -14.78
N THR A 395 19.99 37.29 -13.66
CA THR A 395 20.89 37.88 -12.66
C THR A 395 21.68 36.79 -11.94
N SER A 396 22.91 37.08 -11.53
CA SER A 396 23.76 36.11 -10.83
C SER A 396 23.12 35.56 -9.54
N ASP A 397 22.32 36.38 -8.85
CA ASP A 397 21.61 35.98 -7.64
C ASP A 397 20.52 34.93 -7.91
N VAL A 398 19.73 35.12 -8.98
CA VAL A 398 18.70 34.15 -9.39
C VAL A 398 19.32 32.83 -9.85
N ILE A 399 20.45 32.90 -10.57
CA ILE A 399 21.17 31.71 -11.03
C ILE A 399 21.65 30.88 -9.83
N GLU A 400 22.35 31.50 -8.88
CA GLU A 400 22.93 30.78 -7.74
C GLU A 400 21.87 30.23 -6.79
N LYS A 401 20.80 30.99 -6.51
CA LYS A 401 19.68 30.52 -5.69
C LYS A 401 18.87 29.41 -6.39
N GLY A 402 18.65 29.54 -7.70
CA GLY A 402 18.00 28.51 -8.51
C GLY A 402 18.77 27.19 -8.48
N LYS A 403 20.10 27.24 -8.72
CA LYS A 403 20.98 26.06 -8.63
C LYS A 403 20.98 25.43 -7.24
N ALA A 404 21.07 26.25 -6.20
CA ALA A 404 21.04 25.77 -4.82
C ALA A 404 19.71 25.07 -4.50
N ARG A 405 18.58 25.61 -4.99
CA ARG A 405 17.26 25.00 -4.81
C ARG A 405 17.16 23.67 -5.55
N ILE A 406 17.57 23.60 -6.82
CA ILE A 406 17.58 22.38 -7.63
C ILE A 406 18.44 21.30 -6.97
N ARG A 407 19.67 21.65 -6.54
CA ARG A 407 20.56 20.74 -5.80
C ARG A 407 19.86 20.16 -4.58
N LYS A 408 19.28 21.01 -3.72
CA LYS A 408 18.60 20.57 -2.49
C LYS A 408 17.41 19.65 -2.78
N MET A 409 16.64 19.93 -3.83
CA MET A 409 15.52 19.08 -4.26
C MET A 409 16.01 17.68 -4.68
N LEU A 410 17.09 17.60 -5.47
CA LEU A 410 17.70 16.35 -5.91
C LEU A 410 18.32 15.56 -4.76
N GLU A 411 19.10 16.19 -3.89
CA GLU A 411 19.71 15.54 -2.71
C GLU A 411 18.64 14.93 -1.80
N ALA A 412 17.55 15.66 -1.54
CA ALA A 412 16.46 15.19 -0.69
C ALA A 412 15.71 13.99 -1.27
N VAL A 413 15.46 13.95 -2.58
CA VAL A 413 14.76 12.82 -3.22
C VAL A 413 15.68 11.60 -3.38
N ILE A 414 16.95 11.81 -3.71
CA ILE A 414 17.96 10.74 -3.79
C ILE A 414 18.09 10.05 -2.44
N ASP A 415 18.16 10.81 -1.36
CA ASP A 415 18.29 10.23 -0.03
C ASP A 415 17.06 9.39 0.37
N ARG A 416 15.84 9.85 0.07
CA ARG A 416 14.61 9.06 0.30
C ARG A 416 14.59 7.74 -0.48
N ALA A 417 15.17 7.72 -1.68
CA ALA A 417 15.20 6.54 -2.53
C ALA A 417 16.26 5.49 -2.12
N LYS A 418 17.23 5.82 -1.26
CA LYS A 418 18.31 4.91 -0.84
C LYS A 418 17.84 3.71 -0.01
N LEU A 419 18.75 2.74 0.15
CA LEU A 419 18.63 1.58 1.06
C LEU A 419 19.56 1.64 2.27
N SER A 420 20.52 2.55 2.27
CA SER A 420 21.46 2.78 3.37
C SER A 420 21.94 4.23 3.34
N PRO A 421 22.47 4.77 4.46
CA PRO A 421 23.01 6.12 4.50
C PRO A 421 24.34 6.26 3.76
N GLU A 422 24.95 5.15 3.35
CA GLU A 422 26.24 5.14 2.68
C GLU A 422 26.19 5.91 1.34
N PRO A 423 27.27 6.64 0.99
CA PRO A 423 27.36 7.26 -0.32
C PRO A 423 27.21 6.23 -1.44
N CYS A 424 26.32 6.50 -2.39
CA CYS A 424 26.06 5.62 -3.53
C CYS A 424 26.38 6.32 -4.85
N THR A 425 26.57 5.53 -5.89
CA THR A 425 26.62 6.02 -7.27
C THR A 425 25.21 6.45 -7.70
N VAL A 426 25.10 7.61 -8.33
CA VAL A 426 23.90 8.12 -8.99
C VAL A 426 24.09 8.02 -10.49
N ILE A 427 23.17 7.35 -11.19
CA ILE A 427 23.12 7.25 -12.64
C ILE A 427 22.00 8.17 -13.13
N LEU A 428 22.35 9.22 -13.85
CA LEU A 428 21.41 10.19 -14.39
C LEU A 428 20.97 9.79 -15.79
N VAL A 429 19.67 9.72 -16.01
CA VAL A 429 19.07 9.50 -17.32
C VAL A 429 18.01 10.58 -17.62
N GLY A 430 17.46 10.56 -18.82
CA GLY A 430 16.49 11.56 -19.26
C GLY A 430 17.13 12.81 -19.86
N GLY A 431 16.30 13.58 -20.57
CA GLY A 431 16.72 14.78 -21.30
C GLY A 431 17.07 15.96 -20.39
N GLY A 432 16.59 15.97 -19.15
CA GLY A 432 16.84 17.01 -18.15
C GLY A 432 18.08 16.75 -17.28
N SER A 433 18.92 15.77 -17.60
CA SER A 433 20.16 15.47 -16.85
C SER A 433 21.08 16.68 -16.67
N ILE A 434 21.00 17.66 -17.58
CA ILE A 434 21.70 18.97 -17.49
C ILE A 434 21.34 19.80 -16.25
N LEU A 435 20.22 19.51 -15.58
CA LEU A 435 19.81 20.21 -14.36
C LEU A 435 20.59 19.74 -13.13
N CYS A 436 21.17 18.54 -13.18
CA CYS A 436 21.85 17.97 -12.03
C CYS A 436 23.24 18.60 -11.85
N PRO A 437 23.61 19.06 -10.64
CA PRO A 437 24.97 19.50 -10.37
C PRO A 437 25.97 18.33 -10.44
N SER A 438 27.25 18.66 -10.62
CA SER A 438 28.35 17.69 -10.67
C SER A 438 28.65 17.00 -9.34
N GLU A 439 28.29 17.65 -8.23
CA GLU A 439 28.49 17.16 -6.87
C GLU A 439 27.18 17.26 -6.09
N LEU A 440 26.89 16.19 -5.36
CA LEU A 440 25.70 16.02 -4.53
C LEU A 440 26.11 15.40 -3.19
N THR A 441 25.51 15.86 -2.10
CA THR A 441 25.75 15.34 -0.76
C THR A 441 25.26 13.89 -0.66
N GLY A 442 26.06 13.01 -0.04
CA GLY A 442 25.74 11.58 0.07
C GLY A 442 25.81 10.81 -1.24
N VAL A 443 26.41 11.38 -2.30
CA VAL A 443 26.63 10.69 -3.57
C VAL A 443 28.13 10.52 -3.78
N SER A 444 28.58 9.28 -4.00
CA SER A 444 30.00 9.00 -4.21
C SER A 444 30.47 9.41 -5.62
N LYS A 445 29.59 9.24 -6.61
CA LYS A 445 29.84 9.53 -8.02
C LYS A 445 28.53 9.77 -8.75
N VAL A 446 28.50 10.77 -9.62
CA VAL A 446 27.43 10.99 -10.59
C VAL A 446 27.90 10.47 -11.96
N VAL A 447 27.07 9.65 -12.61
CA VAL A 447 27.35 9.04 -13.91
C VAL A 447 26.23 9.44 -14.88
N VAL A 448 26.60 10.09 -15.98
CA VAL A 448 25.71 10.34 -17.11
C VAL A 448 26.20 9.47 -18.27
N PRO A 449 25.55 8.33 -18.57
CA PRO A 449 25.97 7.49 -19.69
C PRO A 449 25.67 8.16 -21.04
N GLU A 450 26.41 7.76 -22.07
CA GLU A 450 26.04 8.06 -23.45
C GLU A 450 24.64 7.47 -23.74
N HIS A 451 23.84 8.17 -24.56
CA HIS A 451 22.44 7.81 -24.85
C HIS A 451 21.47 7.86 -23.65
N ALA A 452 21.82 8.52 -22.54
CA ALA A 452 20.96 8.75 -21.38
C ALA A 452 19.54 9.26 -21.73
N GLY A 453 19.38 10.06 -22.79
CA GLY A 453 18.10 10.63 -23.21
C GLY A 453 17.08 9.64 -23.80
N VAL A 454 17.47 8.39 -24.03
CA VAL A 454 16.61 7.27 -24.51
C VAL A 454 16.78 6.01 -23.66
N ALA A 455 17.21 6.16 -22.40
CA ALA A 455 17.42 5.03 -21.49
C ALA A 455 16.15 4.19 -21.28
N ASN A 456 14.98 4.82 -21.20
CA ASN A 456 13.67 4.15 -21.18
C ASN A 456 13.49 3.16 -22.34
N ALA A 457 13.68 3.60 -23.59
CA ALA A 457 13.56 2.72 -24.75
C ALA A 457 14.59 1.57 -24.74
N ILE A 458 15.79 1.81 -24.21
CA ILE A 458 16.82 0.77 -24.01
C ILE A 458 16.38 -0.24 -22.95
N GLY A 459 15.84 0.22 -21.83
CA GLY A 459 15.32 -0.67 -20.79
C GLY A 459 14.20 -1.58 -21.30
N ALA A 460 13.37 -1.06 -22.20
CA ALA A 460 12.33 -1.85 -22.85
C ALA A 460 12.89 -2.96 -23.74
N SER A 461 13.96 -2.71 -24.49
CA SER A 461 14.54 -3.69 -25.42
C SER A 461 15.35 -4.80 -24.75
N ILE A 462 15.85 -4.58 -23.52
CA ILE A 462 16.71 -5.56 -22.80
C ILE A 462 15.97 -6.35 -21.71
N ALA A 463 14.66 -6.17 -21.58
CA ALA A 463 13.85 -6.88 -20.60
C ALA A 463 13.78 -8.40 -20.91
N LYS A 464 13.46 -9.20 -19.89
CA LYS A 464 13.40 -10.67 -19.96
C LYS A 464 12.04 -11.19 -19.54
N ILE A 465 11.70 -12.42 -19.92
CA ILE A 465 10.45 -13.08 -19.50
C ILE A 465 10.58 -13.51 -18.05
N TYR A 466 9.59 -13.13 -17.23
CA TYR A 466 9.55 -13.43 -15.80
C TYR A 466 8.73 -14.69 -15.50
N GLY A 467 9.18 -15.44 -14.50
CA GLY A 467 8.38 -16.47 -13.85
C GLY A 467 8.66 -16.53 -12.37
N SER A 468 7.66 -16.90 -11.60
CA SER A 468 7.79 -17.12 -10.16
C SER A 468 6.95 -18.29 -9.71
N ALA A 469 7.34 -18.85 -8.57
CA ALA A 469 6.57 -19.85 -7.87
C ALA A 469 6.80 -19.69 -6.36
N GLU A 470 5.76 -20.02 -5.59
CA GLU A 470 5.82 -20.07 -4.14
C GLU A 470 5.19 -21.35 -3.62
N THR A 471 5.83 -22.01 -2.65
CA THR A 471 5.23 -23.17 -1.98
C THR A 471 5.55 -23.15 -0.49
N ILE A 472 4.71 -23.82 0.27
CA ILE A 472 4.99 -24.15 1.67
C ILE A 472 5.45 -25.61 1.70
N VAL A 473 6.64 -25.85 2.25
CA VAL A 473 7.16 -27.20 2.51
C VAL A 473 7.01 -27.58 3.97
N TYR A 474 6.74 -28.88 4.18
CA TYR A 474 6.55 -29.49 5.49
C TYR A 474 7.79 -30.32 5.85
N GLY A 475 8.33 -30.12 7.05
CA GLY A 475 9.46 -30.90 7.56
C GLY A 475 10.83 -30.35 7.15
N SER A 476 11.86 -31.18 7.20
CA SER A 476 13.27 -30.76 7.11
C SER A 476 13.87 -30.69 5.68
N ASP A 477 13.16 -31.16 4.65
CA ASP A 477 13.67 -31.15 3.27
C ASP A 477 13.44 -29.82 2.54
N ILE A 478 14.02 -28.75 3.10
CA ILE A 478 13.96 -27.41 2.53
C ILE A 478 14.67 -27.38 1.16
N GLN A 479 15.76 -28.14 0.99
CA GLN A 479 16.53 -28.16 -0.25
C GLN A 479 15.78 -28.82 -1.41
N GLY A 480 15.05 -29.92 -1.17
CA GLY A 480 14.12 -30.49 -2.14
C GLY A 480 13.02 -29.50 -2.52
N GLY A 481 12.48 -28.78 -1.53
CA GLY A 481 11.51 -27.70 -1.73
C GLY A 481 12.01 -26.58 -2.66
N ILE A 482 13.22 -26.07 -2.40
CA ILE A 482 13.85 -25.03 -3.24
C ILE A 482 13.97 -25.51 -4.69
N ALA A 483 14.43 -26.75 -4.90
CA ALA A 483 14.58 -27.31 -6.24
C ALA A 483 13.24 -27.42 -6.98
N GLU A 484 12.19 -27.88 -6.30
CA GLU A 484 10.83 -27.97 -6.87
C GLU A 484 10.28 -26.59 -7.24
N VAL A 485 10.33 -25.63 -6.31
CA VAL A 485 9.83 -24.26 -6.55
C VAL A 485 10.60 -23.61 -7.68
N LYS A 486 11.92 -23.79 -7.75
CA LYS A 486 12.75 -23.25 -8.83
C LYS A 486 12.34 -23.84 -10.18
N ALA A 487 12.14 -25.16 -10.27
CA ALA A 487 11.69 -25.81 -11.49
C ALA A 487 10.33 -25.27 -11.94
N ARG A 488 9.41 -25.06 -10.99
CA ARG A 488 8.07 -24.52 -11.27
C ARG A 488 8.12 -23.04 -11.70
N ALA A 489 8.98 -22.23 -11.10
CA ALA A 489 9.20 -20.84 -11.51
C ALA A 489 9.74 -20.76 -12.96
N ILE A 490 10.68 -21.65 -13.32
CA ILE A 490 11.19 -21.79 -14.69
C ILE A 490 10.07 -22.21 -15.64
N GLN A 491 9.29 -23.23 -15.29
CA GLN A 491 8.15 -23.68 -16.10
C GLN A 491 7.13 -22.56 -16.32
N ASN A 492 6.85 -21.75 -15.29
CA ASN A 492 5.95 -20.60 -15.39
C ASN A 492 6.50 -19.54 -16.36
N ALA A 493 7.82 -19.27 -16.35
CA ALA A 493 8.45 -18.39 -17.33
C ALA A 493 8.38 -18.96 -18.75
N VAL A 494 8.66 -20.26 -18.92
CA VAL A 494 8.58 -20.95 -20.21
C VAL A 494 7.14 -20.95 -20.76
N ALA A 495 6.14 -21.14 -19.90
CA ALA A 495 4.73 -21.06 -20.29
C ALA A 495 4.37 -19.70 -20.90
N LYS A 496 5.02 -18.63 -20.44
CA LYS A 496 4.91 -17.26 -20.94
C LYS A 496 5.82 -16.93 -22.13
N GLY A 497 6.44 -17.94 -22.75
CA GLY A 497 7.33 -17.75 -23.89
C GLY A 497 8.77 -17.41 -23.51
N GLY A 498 9.23 -17.83 -22.33
CA GLY A 498 10.66 -17.85 -21.97
C GLY A 498 11.41 -19.01 -22.61
N ASP A 499 12.68 -18.79 -22.93
CA ASP A 499 13.65 -19.80 -23.37
C ASP A 499 14.48 -20.27 -22.17
N GLU A 500 14.41 -21.58 -21.88
CA GLU A 500 15.11 -22.21 -20.75
C GLU A 500 16.63 -22.37 -20.95
N SER A 501 17.16 -22.01 -22.13
CA SER A 501 18.59 -22.04 -22.43
C SER A 501 19.45 -21.25 -21.43
N SER A 502 18.88 -20.21 -20.81
CA SER A 502 19.52 -19.43 -19.76
C SER A 502 18.52 -19.00 -18.70
N VAL A 503 18.79 -19.32 -17.44
CA VAL A 503 17.95 -18.95 -16.30
C VAL A 503 18.73 -18.03 -15.38
N THR A 504 18.19 -16.84 -15.12
CA THR A 504 18.70 -15.93 -14.08
C THR A 504 17.77 -16.00 -12.88
N ILE A 505 18.29 -16.32 -11.69
CA ILE A 505 17.51 -16.20 -10.45
C ILE A 505 17.53 -14.73 -10.05
N LEU A 506 16.36 -14.13 -9.90
CA LEU A 506 16.20 -12.74 -9.49
C LEU A 506 16.10 -12.60 -7.98
N HIS A 507 15.32 -13.50 -7.38
CA HIS A 507 15.02 -13.49 -5.95
C HIS A 507 14.79 -14.92 -5.45
N GLU A 508 15.24 -15.17 -4.23
CA GLU A 508 15.01 -16.40 -3.48
C GLU A 508 14.70 -15.99 -2.03
N GLU A 509 13.49 -16.31 -1.58
CA GLU A 509 13.00 -16.02 -0.24
C GLU A 509 12.59 -17.32 0.44
N ILE A 510 13.11 -17.53 1.65
CA ILE A 510 12.84 -18.72 2.47
C ILE A 510 12.49 -18.22 3.87
N ALA A 511 11.24 -18.43 4.28
CA ALA A 511 10.69 -17.90 5.52
C ALA A 511 9.82 -18.92 6.25
N GLY A 512 9.77 -18.90 7.59
CA GLY A 512 8.83 -19.72 8.35
C GLY A 512 7.37 -19.28 8.12
N VAL A 513 6.42 -20.21 8.15
CA VAL A 513 4.99 -19.89 8.01
C VAL A 513 4.40 -19.50 9.37
N PRO A 514 3.67 -18.37 9.49
CA PRO A 514 2.98 -18.00 10.72
C PRO A 514 1.98 -19.09 11.17
N TYR A 515 1.91 -19.35 12.47
CA TYR A 515 0.94 -20.25 13.12
C TYR A 515 1.10 -21.75 12.82
N VAL A 516 2.14 -22.17 12.10
CA VAL A 516 2.38 -23.60 11.83
C VAL A 516 3.83 -24.00 12.01
N GLU A 517 4.09 -24.90 12.96
CA GLU A 517 5.43 -25.46 13.18
C GLU A 517 5.88 -26.34 12.01
N ASN A 518 7.19 -26.34 11.74
CA ASN A 518 7.83 -27.14 10.68
C ASN A 518 7.33 -26.85 9.26
N GLN A 519 6.76 -25.65 9.04
CA GLN A 519 6.44 -25.15 7.71
C GLN A 519 7.36 -24.01 7.31
N THR A 520 7.87 -24.08 6.08
CA THR A 520 8.70 -23.04 5.47
C THR A 520 8.08 -22.64 4.14
N SER A 521 7.75 -21.36 3.98
CA SER A 521 7.46 -20.78 2.67
C SER A 521 8.76 -20.57 1.89
N ILE A 522 8.72 -20.95 0.63
CA ILE A 522 9.81 -20.78 -0.34
C ILE A 522 9.22 -20.07 -1.55
N LYS A 523 9.72 -18.87 -1.86
CA LYS A 523 9.39 -18.11 -3.08
C LYS A 523 10.64 -17.94 -3.93
N ILE A 524 10.55 -18.29 -5.21
CA ILE A 524 11.65 -18.14 -6.17
C ILE A 524 11.15 -17.40 -7.40
N GLU A 525 11.95 -16.44 -7.85
CA GLU A 525 11.69 -15.62 -9.02
C GLU A 525 12.84 -15.75 -10.02
N VAL A 526 12.50 -15.92 -11.29
CA VAL A 526 13.45 -16.14 -12.38
C VAL A 526 13.16 -15.24 -13.56
N ALA A 527 14.22 -14.94 -14.32
CA ALA A 527 14.16 -14.28 -15.62
C ALA A 527 14.85 -15.14 -16.69
N LEU A 528 14.15 -15.35 -17.81
CA LEU A 528 14.60 -16.10 -18.97
C LEU A 528 14.64 -15.18 -20.20
N PRO A 529 15.57 -15.38 -21.16
CA PRO A 529 15.44 -14.82 -22.50
C PRO A 529 14.09 -15.18 -23.12
N ALA A 530 13.62 -14.42 -24.11
CA ALA A 530 12.34 -14.70 -24.75
C ALA A 530 12.49 -15.67 -25.94
N ASP A 531 11.58 -16.64 -26.06
CA ASP A 531 11.40 -17.46 -27.25
C ASP A 531 10.63 -16.65 -28.30
N HIS A 532 11.37 -15.82 -29.04
CA HIS A 532 10.81 -14.94 -30.07
C HIS A 532 10.07 -15.70 -31.17
N LYS A 533 10.52 -16.92 -31.53
CA LYS A 533 9.90 -17.74 -32.58
C LYS A 533 8.51 -18.19 -32.16
N ARG A 534 8.37 -18.69 -30.93
CA ARG A 534 7.07 -19.10 -30.38
C ARG A 534 6.11 -17.92 -30.31
N VAL A 535 6.52 -16.81 -29.67
CA VAL A 535 5.64 -15.65 -29.48
C VAL A 535 5.21 -15.05 -30.82
N TYR A 536 6.10 -14.99 -31.80
CA TYR A 536 5.75 -14.52 -33.15
C TYR A 536 4.74 -15.44 -33.83
N SER A 537 4.90 -16.76 -33.70
CA SER A 537 3.97 -17.74 -34.27
C SER A 537 2.56 -17.65 -33.68
N GLU A 538 2.46 -17.27 -32.40
CA GLU A 538 1.20 -16.98 -31.72
C GLU A 538 0.63 -15.64 -32.21
N MET A 539 1.46 -14.60 -32.33
CA MET A 539 1.05 -13.27 -32.80
C MET A 539 0.46 -13.28 -34.21
N VAL A 540 1.05 -14.03 -35.15
CA VAL A 540 0.57 -14.10 -36.55
C VAL A 540 -0.81 -14.76 -36.66
N LYS A 541 -1.19 -15.59 -35.68
CA LYS A 541 -2.54 -16.20 -35.62
C LYS A 541 -3.59 -15.25 -35.03
N THR A 542 -3.17 -14.15 -34.40
CA THR A 542 -4.07 -13.16 -33.81
C THR A 542 -4.62 -12.24 -34.89
N ALA A 543 -5.95 -12.09 -34.93
CA ALA A 543 -6.60 -11.16 -35.84
C ALA A 543 -6.23 -9.70 -35.49
N ALA A 544 -5.65 -8.99 -36.46
CA ALA A 544 -5.36 -7.56 -36.39
C ALA A 544 -5.82 -6.91 -37.70
N PRO A 545 -7.09 -6.49 -37.80
CA PRO A 545 -7.64 -5.81 -38.97
C PRO A 545 -6.88 -4.51 -39.25
N ASP A 546 -6.48 -4.28 -40.49
CA ASP A 546 -5.71 -3.08 -40.85
C ASP A 546 -6.50 -1.79 -40.61
N GLN A 547 -7.83 -1.83 -40.63
CA GLN A 547 -8.72 -0.68 -40.39
C GLN A 547 -8.56 -0.08 -38.98
N LEU A 548 -8.18 -0.89 -37.97
CA LEU A 548 -8.01 -0.43 -36.59
C LEU A 548 -6.89 0.62 -36.42
N VAL A 549 -5.94 0.67 -37.37
CA VAL A 549 -4.84 1.63 -37.32
C VAL A 549 -5.29 3.02 -37.77
N ASP A 550 -6.27 3.10 -38.69
CA ASP A 550 -6.75 4.35 -39.30
C ASP A 550 -8.03 4.89 -38.65
N GLU A 551 -8.71 4.09 -37.83
CA GLU A 551 -9.86 4.55 -37.05
C GLU A 551 -9.42 5.61 -36.03
N GLU A 552 -10.14 6.74 -35.98
CA GLU A 552 -10.07 7.62 -34.80
C GLU A 552 -10.44 6.76 -33.59
N MET A 553 -9.46 6.53 -32.71
CA MET A 553 -9.54 5.41 -31.78
C MET A 553 -10.73 5.56 -30.83
N PHE A 554 -11.14 6.78 -30.48
CA PHE A 554 -12.41 7.14 -29.85
C PHE A 554 -12.70 8.59 -30.31
N GLU A 555 -13.96 9.05 -30.38
CA GLU A 555 -14.21 10.46 -30.67
C GLU A 555 -13.54 11.32 -29.58
N GLU A 556 -12.44 12.00 -29.90
CA GLU A 556 -11.82 12.99 -29.02
C GLU A 556 -12.66 14.27 -29.01
N THR A 557 -13.90 14.18 -28.55
CA THR A 557 -14.55 15.36 -28.03
C THR A 557 -13.94 15.66 -26.67
N LYS A 558 -12.99 16.60 -26.64
CA LYS A 558 -12.62 17.40 -25.45
C LYS A 558 -13.82 18.05 -24.73
N ASN A 559 -15.05 17.84 -25.23
CA ASN A 559 -16.32 18.31 -24.69
C ASN A 559 -17.08 17.27 -23.86
N HIS A 560 -16.51 16.10 -23.55
CA HIS A 560 -16.98 15.35 -22.38
C HIS A 560 -16.34 15.94 -21.12
N GLU A 561 -16.61 17.22 -20.86
CA GLU A 561 -16.78 17.64 -19.47
C GLU A 561 -17.78 16.62 -18.91
N ALA A 562 -17.33 15.76 -18.00
CA ALA A 562 -18.23 14.94 -17.23
C ALA A 562 -19.36 15.86 -16.78
N GLU A 563 -20.59 15.59 -17.22
CA GLU A 563 -21.77 16.38 -16.86
C GLU A 563 -21.64 16.75 -15.40
N ASP A 564 -21.37 18.04 -15.21
CA ASP A 564 -21.12 18.79 -14.00
C ASP A 564 -20.53 18.04 -12.79
N ALA A 565 -19.43 18.62 -12.31
CA ALA A 565 -19.17 18.76 -10.89
C ALA A 565 -20.32 19.50 -10.19
N GLU A 566 -21.55 18.95 -10.23
CA GLU A 566 -22.51 19.21 -9.18
C GLU A 566 -21.88 18.66 -7.91
N ASP A 567 -21.77 19.51 -6.88
CA ASP A 567 -21.40 19.14 -5.51
C ASP A 567 -22.32 17.99 -5.06
N HIS A 568 -21.90 16.77 -5.35
CA HIS A 568 -22.60 15.59 -4.89
C HIS A 568 -22.35 15.48 -3.38
N PRO A 569 -23.36 15.12 -2.57
CA PRO A 569 -23.26 15.07 -1.11
C PRO A 569 -22.05 14.24 -0.59
N GLU A 570 -21.59 13.26 -1.37
CA GLU A 570 -20.46 12.39 -1.05
C GLU A 570 -19.08 13.02 -1.26
N ASP A 571 -18.97 14.09 -2.06
CA ASP A 571 -17.72 14.80 -2.36
C ASP A 571 -17.58 16.10 -1.51
N VAL A 572 -18.51 16.35 -0.59
CA VAL A 572 -18.47 17.49 0.33
C VAL A 572 -17.28 17.35 1.27
N VAL A 573 -16.32 18.26 1.12
CA VAL A 573 -15.21 18.40 2.07
C VAL A 573 -15.79 18.75 3.44
N VAL A 574 -15.80 17.78 4.35
CA VAL A 574 -16.25 17.99 5.73
C VAL A 574 -15.34 19.01 6.40
N ASP A 575 -15.91 20.08 6.96
CA ASP A 575 -15.19 20.99 7.85
C ASP A 575 -14.86 20.26 9.16
N LEU A 576 -13.68 19.64 9.21
CA LEU A 576 -13.22 18.90 10.39
C LEU A 576 -12.98 19.84 11.59
N LYS A 577 -12.70 21.12 11.34
CA LYS A 577 -12.43 22.11 12.38
C LYS A 577 -13.73 22.47 13.11
N GLY A 578 -14.81 22.69 12.38
CA GLY A 578 -16.16 22.95 12.91
C GLY A 578 -16.94 21.72 13.38
N TYR A 579 -16.47 20.51 13.05
CA TYR A 579 -17.15 19.26 13.37
C TYR A 579 -17.39 19.05 14.88
N LYS A 580 -18.61 18.63 15.23
CA LYS A 580 -19.02 18.27 16.59
C LYS A 580 -19.71 16.90 16.61
N PRO A 581 -19.33 15.99 17.54
CA PRO A 581 -19.96 14.68 17.67
C PRO A 581 -21.40 14.82 18.20
N LYS A 582 -22.26 13.86 17.84
CA LYS A 582 -23.65 13.83 18.28
C LYS A 582 -23.77 13.11 19.63
N VAL A 583 -23.90 13.88 20.71
CA VAL A 583 -24.17 13.35 22.06
C VAL A 583 -25.63 13.60 22.43
N GLU A 584 -26.35 12.52 22.70
CA GLU A 584 -27.76 12.54 23.10
C GLU A 584 -27.93 12.98 24.57
N SER A 585 -29.12 13.48 24.91
CA SER A 585 -29.44 13.93 26.27
C SER A 585 -29.40 12.80 27.32
N ASN A 586 -29.54 11.55 26.89
CA ASN A 586 -29.40 10.36 27.72
C ASN A 586 -27.93 9.96 27.97
N GLY A 587 -26.97 10.70 27.39
CA GLY A 587 -25.55 10.43 27.56
C GLY A 587 -24.92 9.47 26.56
N LEU A 588 -25.62 9.11 25.49
CA LEU A 588 -25.07 8.25 24.42
C LEU A 588 -24.43 9.11 23.33
N TRP A 589 -23.21 8.76 22.93
CA TRP A 589 -22.56 9.31 21.74
C TRP A 589 -22.89 8.45 20.53
N THR A 590 -23.69 8.98 19.61
CA THR A 590 -24.00 8.32 18.33
C THR A 590 -22.92 8.66 17.31
N LEU A 591 -22.31 7.64 16.72
CA LEU A 591 -21.17 7.79 15.81
C LEU A 591 -21.59 8.20 14.40
N SER A 592 -20.87 9.15 13.82
CA SER A 592 -20.91 9.49 12.39
C SER A 592 -19.73 8.87 11.62
N GLU A 593 -19.73 8.96 10.28
CA GLU A 593 -18.58 8.55 9.46
C GLU A 593 -17.31 9.33 9.84
N THR A 594 -17.42 10.61 10.18
CA THR A 594 -16.29 11.42 10.66
C THR A 594 -15.74 10.91 11.99
N ASP A 595 -16.62 10.50 12.92
CA ASP A 595 -16.18 9.88 14.17
C ASP A 595 -15.44 8.57 13.90
N LEU A 596 -15.94 7.74 12.98
CA LEU A 596 -15.30 6.48 12.61
C LEU A 596 -13.91 6.69 12.00
N ARG A 597 -13.73 7.73 11.17
CA ARG A 597 -12.41 8.08 10.62
C ARG A 597 -11.43 8.43 11.73
N PHE A 598 -11.84 9.28 12.67
CA PHE A 598 -11.00 9.66 13.81
C PHE A 598 -10.69 8.45 14.71
N LEU A 599 -11.69 7.64 15.01
CA LEU A 599 -11.51 6.42 15.80
C LEU A 599 -10.55 5.44 15.12
N SER A 600 -10.66 5.25 13.80
CA SER A 600 -9.75 4.38 13.04
C SER A 600 -8.29 4.82 13.17
N ILE A 601 -7.99 6.11 12.94
CA ILE A 601 -6.63 6.65 13.05
C ILE A 601 -6.12 6.56 14.49
N GLY A 602 -6.94 6.96 15.47
CA GLY A 602 -6.57 6.95 16.88
C GLY A 602 -6.36 5.56 17.46
N CYS A 603 -7.23 4.59 17.13
CA CYS A 603 -7.05 3.21 17.54
C CYS A 603 -5.73 2.66 17.00
N TYR A 604 -5.32 3.07 15.79
CA TYR A 604 -4.04 2.64 15.23
C TYR A 604 -2.83 3.20 15.99
N ILE A 605 -2.89 4.48 16.41
CA ILE A 605 -1.90 5.07 17.31
C ILE A 605 -1.81 4.28 18.63
N LEU A 606 -2.96 3.99 19.25
CA LEU A 606 -3.06 3.25 20.51
C LEU A 606 -2.72 1.76 20.35
N GLY A 607 -2.61 1.25 19.12
CA GLY A 607 -2.12 -0.09 18.82
C GLY A 607 -0.63 -0.26 19.10
N CYS A 608 0.13 0.83 19.27
CA CYS A 608 1.55 0.77 19.62
C CYS A 608 2.37 -0.12 18.67
N GLY A 609 2.07 -0.09 17.37
CA GLY A 609 2.72 -0.95 16.35
C GLY A 609 1.98 -2.27 16.07
N GLY A 610 1.04 -2.69 16.93
CA GLY A 610 0.25 -3.91 16.77
C GLY A 610 -1.27 -3.66 16.75
N GLY A 611 -2.06 -4.62 17.24
CA GLY A 611 -3.54 -4.59 17.22
C GLY A 611 -4.20 -4.79 15.83
N GLY A 612 -3.40 -5.00 14.78
CA GLY A 612 -3.89 -5.19 13.41
C GLY A 612 -4.38 -3.90 12.72
N SER A 613 -4.54 -3.96 11.38
CA SER A 613 -4.97 -2.79 10.61
C SER A 613 -6.46 -2.48 10.83
N PRO A 614 -6.84 -1.25 11.19
CA PRO A 614 -8.24 -0.87 11.39
C PRO A 614 -9.03 -0.74 10.09
N TYR A 615 -8.37 -0.83 8.93
CA TYR A 615 -8.93 -0.51 7.63
C TYR A 615 -10.19 -1.31 7.27
N ALA A 616 -10.15 -2.65 7.36
CA ALA A 616 -11.32 -3.47 7.02
C ALA A 616 -12.49 -3.27 7.98
N PRO A 617 -12.32 -3.25 9.33
CA PRO A 617 -13.38 -2.88 10.26
C PRO A 617 -13.96 -1.48 10.04
N TYR A 618 -13.12 -0.48 9.70
CA TYR A 618 -13.57 0.86 9.38
C TYR A 618 -14.52 0.87 8.17
N LEU A 619 -14.18 0.15 7.09
CA LEU A 619 -15.07 0.02 5.93
C LEU A 619 -16.39 -0.66 6.27
N GLN A 620 -16.38 -1.68 7.15
CA GLN A 620 -17.61 -2.32 7.61
C GLN A 620 -18.51 -1.37 8.38
N LEU A 621 -17.95 -0.56 9.28
CA LEU A 621 -18.74 0.42 10.03
C LEU A 621 -19.30 1.52 9.12
N LYS A 622 -18.53 1.97 8.13
CA LYS A 622 -19.02 2.91 7.11
C LYS A 622 -20.19 2.31 6.32
N GLN A 623 -20.09 1.04 5.94
CA GLN A 623 -21.16 0.32 5.26
C GLN A 623 -22.42 0.20 6.13
N LEU A 624 -22.27 -0.09 7.43
CA LEU A 624 -23.39 -0.12 8.37
C LEU A 624 -24.10 1.24 8.48
N LEU A 625 -23.35 2.34 8.57
CA LEU A 625 -23.95 3.69 8.56
C LEU A 625 -24.71 3.97 7.27
N ALA A 626 -24.15 3.56 6.11
CA ALA A 626 -24.80 3.72 4.82
C ALA A 626 -26.09 2.88 4.70
N GLU A 627 -26.18 1.76 5.41
CA GLU A 627 -27.36 0.90 5.53
C GLU A 627 -28.40 1.44 6.54
N GLY A 628 -28.10 2.55 7.22
CA GLY A 628 -29.00 3.19 8.21
C GLY A 628 -28.85 2.63 9.63
N GLU A 629 -27.84 1.80 9.88
CA GLU A 629 -27.53 1.27 11.20
C GLU A 629 -26.84 2.33 12.07
N SER A 630 -26.93 2.16 13.38
CA SER A 630 -26.37 3.10 14.37
C SER A 630 -25.40 2.40 15.33
N MET A 631 -24.36 3.13 15.73
CA MET A 631 -23.39 2.71 16.74
C MET A 631 -23.35 3.77 17.84
N LYS A 632 -23.33 3.31 19.10
CA LYS A 632 -23.41 4.18 20.28
C LYS A 632 -22.31 3.87 21.27
N ILE A 633 -21.74 4.91 21.87
CA ILE A 633 -20.77 4.83 22.96
C ILE A 633 -21.37 5.41 24.24
N ILE A 634 -21.10 4.77 25.39
CA ILE A 634 -21.53 5.22 26.72
C ILE A 634 -20.33 5.36 27.66
N ARG A 635 -20.39 6.29 28.61
CA ARG A 635 -19.32 6.46 29.59
C ARG A 635 -19.31 5.33 30.62
N ILE A 636 -18.11 5.00 31.09
CA ILE A 636 -17.90 4.07 32.19
C ILE A 636 -18.60 4.50 33.48
N GLU A 637 -18.70 5.81 33.76
CA GLU A 637 -19.36 6.32 34.97
C GLU A 637 -20.89 6.23 34.93
N ASP A 638 -21.48 6.12 33.73
CA ASP A 638 -22.94 6.04 33.56
C ASP A 638 -23.46 4.58 33.60
N LEU A 639 -22.55 3.61 33.79
CA LEU A 639 -22.89 2.19 33.91
C LEU A 639 -23.63 1.90 35.23
N LYS A 640 -24.60 0.99 35.21
CA LYS A 640 -25.17 0.46 36.45
C LYS A 640 -24.28 -0.64 37.02
N ASP A 641 -24.40 -0.90 38.32
CA ASP A 641 -23.55 -1.86 39.02
C ASP A 641 -23.68 -3.29 38.47
N ASP A 642 -24.89 -3.67 38.05
CA ASP A 642 -25.30 -5.00 37.61
C ASP A 642 -25.38 -5.18 36.09
N GLU A 643 -25.15 -4.11 35.32
CA GLU A 643 -25.11 -4.19 33.85
C GLU A 643 -23.94 -5.11 33.43
N MET A 644 -24.25 -6.16 32.67
CA MET A 644 -23.27 -7.18 32.27
C MET A 644 -22.69 -6.90 30.88
N MET A 645 -21.38 -7.05 30.74
CA MET A 645 -20.66 -6.79 29.49
C MET A 645 -19.49 -7.75 29.25
N PRO A 646 -19.42 -8.40 28.08
CA PRO A 646 -18.28 -9.23 27.73
C PRO A 646 -17.16 -8.39 27.09
N PRO A 647 -15.89 -8.62 27.46
CA PRO A 647 -14.76 -8.18 26.66
C PRO A 647 -14.71 -8.99 25.36
N VAL A 648 -14.65 -8.31 24.22
CA VAL A 648 -14.61 -8.93 22.89
C VAL A 648 -13.41 -8.51 22.07
N ALA A 649 -12.91 -9.43 21.25
CA ALA A 649 -11.83 -9.20 20.30
C ALA A 649 -11.87 -10.22 19.17
N SER A 650 -11.16 -9.93 18.08
CA SER A 650 -10.75 -10.94 17.11
C SER A 650 -9.37 -11.48 17.50
N VAL A 651 -9.17 -12.77 17.33
CA VAL A 651 -7.91 -13.47 17.60
C VAL A 651 -7.46 -14.14 16.31
N GLY A 652 -6.18 -14.03 15.97
CA GLY A 652 -5.64 -14.69 14.78
C GLY A 652 -4.55 -13.89 14.10
N THR A 653 -4.25 -14.29 12.86
CA THR A 653 -3.20 -13.69 12.06
C THR A 653 -3.67 -12.50 11.23
N PRO A 654 -2.92 -11.39 11.18
CA PRO A 654 -3.19 -10.29 10.26
C PRO A 654 -3.32 -10.73 8.80
N ALA A 655 -2.60 -11.78 8.38
CA ALA A 655 -2.67 -12.31 7.01
C ALA A 655 -4.06 -12.87 6.65
N VAL A 656 -4.75 -13.53 7.60
CA VAL A 656 -6.12 -14.03 7.40
C VAL A 656 -7.08 -12.86 7.36
N SER A 657 -6.95 -11.88 8.24
CA SER A 657 -7.84 -10.70 8.25
C SER A 657 -7.78 -9.90 6.95
N ILE A 658 -6.62 -9.90 6.27
CA ILE A 658 -6.41 -9.26 4.97
C ILE A 658 -7.05 -10.06 3.82
N GLU A 659 -7.03 -11.40 3.88
CA GLU A 659 -7.58 -12.28 2.83
C GLU A 659 -9.06 -12.64 3.04
N ARG A 660 -9.52 -12.68 4.29
CA ARG A 660 -10.87 -13.07 4.72
C ARG A 660 -11.40 -12.06 5.76
N PRO A 661 -11.72 -10.82 5.36
CA PRO A 661 -12.29 -9.82 6.27
C PRO A 661 -13.74 -10.18 6.66
N GLY A 662 -14.16 -9.83 7.89
CA GLY A 662 -15.54 -10.01 8.37
C GLY A 662 -15.80 -11.39 9.00
N GLY A 663 -17.03 -11.90 8.89
CA GLY A 663 -17.37 -13.29 9.25
C GLY A 663 -18.09 -13.53 10.57
N ASP A 664 -18.75 -12.53 11.15
CA ASP A 664 -19.67 -12.68 12.29
C ASP A 664 -19.12 -13.44 13.52
N GLY A 665 -17.80 -13.68 13.60
CA GLY A 665 -17.20 -14.58 14.57
C GLY A 665 -17.42 -14.10 16.01
N VAL A 666 -17.23 -12.80 16.27
CA VAL A 666 -17.44 -12.25 17.61
C VAL A 666 -18.93 -12.25 17.97
N TRP A 667 -19.82 -11.96 17.01
CA TRP A 667 -21.26 -12.03 17.24
C TRP A 667 -21.68 -13.44 17.68
N HIS A 668 -21.21 -14.48 16.99
CA HIS A 668 -21.47 -15.87 17.37
C HIS A 668 -20.79 -16.25 18.70
N ALA A 669 -19.59 -15.75 18.99
CA ALA A 669 -18.92 -15.99 20.27
C ALA A 669 -19.72 -15.38 21.43
N MET A 670 -20.22 -14.15 21.28
CA MET A 670 -21.10 -13.54 22.27
C MET A 670 -22.36 -14.36 22.51
N GLN A 671 -23.01 -14.85 21.44
CA GLN A 671 -24.20 -15.70 21.58
C GLN A 671 -23.90 -17.01 22.31
N GLU A 672 -22.73 -17.60 22.08
CA GLU A 672 -22.30 -18.79 22.81
C GLU A 672 -22.00 -18.48 24.27
N MET A 673 -21.36 -17.34 24.55
CA MET A 673 -21.11 -16.87 25.92
C MET A 673 -22.42 -16.60 26.69
N GLU A 674 -23.45 -16.05 26.05
CA GLU A 674 -24.77 -15.89 26.68
C GLU A 674 -25.40 -17.23 27.07
N LYS A 675 -25.20 -18.29 26.27
CA LYS A 675 -25.67 -19.65 26.60
C LYS A 675 -24.89 -20.24 27.76
N GLU A 676 -23.56 -20.13 27.73
CA GLU A 676 -22.66 -20.66 28.75
C GLU A 676 -22.93 -19.99 30.11
N MET A 677 -23.04 -18.66 30.11
CA MET A 677 -23.23 -17.86 31.34
C MET A 677 -24.69 -17.66 31.72
N LYS A 678 -25.65 -18.05 30.86
CA LYS A 678 -27.10 -17.84 31.03
C LYS A 678 -27.45 -16.38 31.38
N THR A 679 -26.74 -15.45 30.75
CA THR A 679 -26.78 -14.02 31.06
C THR A 679 -26.87 -13.24 29.75
N LYS A 680 -27.73 -12.22 29.71
CA LYS A 680 -27.84 -11.30 28.59
C LYS A 680 -26.91 -10.10 28.79
N PHE A 681 -26.37 -9.58 27.70
CA PHE A 681 -25.47 -8.43 27.75
C PHE A 681 -26.24 -7.14 27.51
N GLU A 682 -25.93 -6.11 28.31
CA GLU A 682 -26.54 -4.78 28.20
C GLU A 682 -25.55 -3.75 27.65
N ARG A 683 -24.25 -4.08 27.69
CA ARG A 683 -23.15 -3.27 27.18
C ARG A 683 -22.11 -4.16 26.53
N LEU A 684 -21.26 -3.54 25.73
CA LEU A 684 -20.12 -4.20 25.09
C LEU A 684 -18.82 -3.47 25.46
N ILE A 685 -17.72 -4.20 25.58
CA ILE A 685 -16.41 -3.61 25.79
C ILE A 685 -15.35 -4.23 24.89
N ALA A 686 -14.46 -3.39 24.37
CA ALA A 686 -13.30 -3.85 23.64
C ALA A 686 -12.31 -4.47 24.62
N THR A 687 -11.78 -5.67 24.31
CA THR A 687 -10.66 -6.21 25.09
C THR A 687 -9.46 -5.26 24.99
N GLU A 688 -9.19 -4.73 23.80
CA GLU A 688 -8.15 -3.73 23.55
C GLU A 688 -8.67 -2.60 22.64
N ILE A 689 -8.28 -1.36 22.90
CA ILE A 689 -8.55 -0.22 22.00
C ILE A 689 -7.63 -0.23 20.77
N GLY A 690 -6.51 -0.96 20.83
CA GLY A 690 -5.48 -0.96 19.80
C GLY A 690 -5.96 -1.51 18.45
N GLY A 691 -5.64 -0.79 17.38
CA GLY A 691 -5.79 -1.22 15.99
C GLY A 691 -7.20 -1.66 15.60
N ALA A 692 -7.30 -2.83 14.98
CA ALA A 692 -8.52 -3.39 14.43
C ALA A 692 -9.56 -3.75 15.51
N ASN A 693 -9.12 -4.20 16.68
CA ASN A 693 -10.03 -4.68 17.73
C ASN A 693 -10.85 -3.55 18.36
N GLY A 694 -10.22 -2.39 18.60
CA GLY A 694 -10.93 -1.19 19.07
C GLY A 694 -12.03 -0.76 18.09
N VAL A 695 -11.72 -0.74 16.79
CA VAL A 695 -12.70 -0.38 15.75
C VAL A 695 -13.77 -1.46 15.59
N ALA A 696 -13.37 -2.73 15.44
CA ALA A 696 -14.29 -3.85 15.17
C ALA A 696 -15.31 -4.09 16.29
N THR A 697 -14.99 -3.76 17.54
CA THR A 697 -15.94 -3.86 18.66
C THR A 697 -17.22 -3.07 18.40
N LEU A 698 -17.13 -1.91 17.73
CA LEU A 698 -18.29 -1.07 17.39
C LEU A 698 -19.27 -1.75 16.43
N ILE A 699 -18.82 -2.74 15.65
CA ILE A 699 -19.66 -3.49 14.71
C ILE A 699 -20.70 -4.26 15.51
N TRP A 700 -20.26 -4.97 16.54
CA TRP A 700 -21.11 -5.90 17.30
C TRP A 700 -22.09 -5.19 18.23
N GLY A 701 -21.75 -3.97 18.68
CA GLY A 701 -22.66 -3.09 19.42
C GLY A 701 -23.68 -2.35 18.53
N SER A 702 -23.55 -2.41 17.20
CA SER A 702 -24.47 -1.71 16.29
C SER A 702 -25.90 -2.25 16.33
N SER A 703 -26.85 -1.45 15.86
CA SER A 703 -28.27 -1.82 15.76
C SER A 703 -28.57 -3.04 14.88
N ARG A 704 -27.64 -3.42 13.99
CA ARG A 704 -27.75 -4.63 13.17
C ARG A 704 -27.55 -5.91 13.98
N TYR A 705 -26.71 -5.85 15.02
CA TYR A 705 -26.31 -7.02 15.80
C TYR A 705 -26.96 -7.00 17.19
N TYR A 706 -26.27 -6.52 18.22
CA TYR A 706 -26.81 -6.54 19.58
C TYR A 706 -27.63 -5.29 19.95
N ASP A 707 -27.49 -4.17 19.24
CA ASP A 707 -28.08 -2.86 19.59
C ASP A 707 -27.80 -2.45 21.05
N ILE A 708 -26.55 -2.65 21.50
CA ILE A 708 -26.09 -2.28 22.84
C ILE A 708 -24.91 -1.31 22.75
N PRO A 709 -24.88 -0.24 23.56
CA PRO A 709 -23.76 0.70 23.57
C PRO A 709 -22.43 0.06 23.96
N THR A 710 -21.37 0.43 23.25
CA THR A 710 -19.99 0.14 23.61
C THR A 710 -19.52 1.09 24.70
N VAL A 711 -18.78 0.58 25.69
CA VAL A 711 -18.24 1.41 26.77
C VAL A 711 -17.06 2.24 26.26
N ASP A 712 -17.01 3.52 26.64
CA ASP A 712 -15.85 4.41 26.47
C ASP A 712 -14.73 3.98 27.41
N GLY A 713 -14.10 2.86 27.09
CA GLY A 713 -13.08 2.19 27.86
C GLY A 713 -12.75 0.83 27.27
N ASP A 714 -11.66 0.24 27.73
CA ASP A 714 -11.23 -1.12 27.35
C ASP A 714 -10.61 -1.86 28.55
N MET A 715 -10.03 -3.03 28.30
CA MET A 715 -9.29 -3.80 29.30
C MET A 715 -7.77 -3.61 29.25
N MET A 716 -7.18 -2.80 28.38
CA MET A 716 -5.73 -2.72 28.17
C MET A 716 -5.16 -1.29 28.08
N GLY A 717 -5.85 -0.34 27.47
CA GLY A 717 -5.42 1.03 27.19
C GLY A 717 -4.45 1.14 26.01
N ARG A 718 -4.05 0.00 25.47
CA ARG A 718 -3.14 -0.22 24.34
C ARG A 718 -3.37 -1.63 23.78
N ALA A 719 -2.56 -2.08 22.83
CA ALA A 719 -2.48 -3.50 22.47
C ALA A 719 -1.41 -4.24 23.31
N TYR A 720 -1.68 -5.50 23.63
CA TYR A 720 -0.75 -6.46 24.23
C TYR A 720 -0.82 -7.82 23.54
N PRO A 721 0.28 -8.58 23.49
CA PRO A 721 0.37 -9.78 22.66
C PRO A 721 -0.22 -11.06 23.29
N GLN A 722 -0.65 -11.04 24.56
CA GLN A 722 -1.11 -12.23 25.28
C GLN A 722 -2.48 -12.02 25.92
N PHE A 723 -3.26 -13.10 25.99
CA PHE A 723 -4.68 -13.08 26.40
C PHE A 723 -4.88 -12.56 27.83
N GLU A 724 -4.00 -12.98 28.75
CA GLU A 724 -4.03 -12.64 30.16
C GLU A 724 -3.56 -11.22 30.47
N MET A 725 -2.97 -10.51 29.48
CA MET A 725 -2.50 -9.12 29.62
C MET A 725 -3.67 -8.14 29.57
N VAL A 726 -4.71 -8.42 30.35
CA VAL A 726 -5.88 -7.58 30.56
C VAL A 726 -5.89 -7.07 32.00
N SER A 727 -6.31 -5.83 32.19
CA SER A 727 -6.40 -5.14 33.48
C SER A 727 -7.23 -5.90 34.52
N GLN A 728 -8.25 -6.64 34.08
CA GLN A 728 -9.03 -7.54 34.94
C GLN A 728 -8.13 -8.57 35.65
N TYR A 729 -7.08 -9.07 35.00
CA TYR A 729 -6.20 -10.12 35.55
C TYR A 729 -5.35 -9.61 36.72
N ILE A 730 -5.07 -8.31 36.77
CA ILE A 730 -4.31 -7.68 37.86
C ILE A 730 -4.99 -7.92 39.21
N HIS A 731 -6.32 -8.01 39.24
CA HIS A 731 -7.13 -8.23 40.44
C HIS A 731 -7.61 -9.67 40.62
N ALA A 732 -7.39 -10.53 39.62
CA ALA A 732 -7.79 -11.93 39.66
C ALA A 732 -6.83 -12.77 40.51
N LYS A 733 -7.35 -13.78 41.19
CA LYS A 733 -6.55 -14.75 41.96
C LYS A 733 -6.10 -15.94 41.11
N SER A 734 -6.73 -16.13 39.96
CA SER A 734 -6.48 -17.24 39.03
C SER A 734 -6.92 -16.84 37.63
N VAL A 735 -6.27 -17.38 36.60
CA VAL A 735 -6.69 -17.24 35.19
C VAL A 735 -8.14 -17.67 34.97
N ASN A 736 -8.67 -18.56 35.82
CA ASN A 736 -10.06 -19.03 35.74
C ASN A 736 -11.11 -17.95 36.03
N GLU A 737 -10.71 -16.77 36.55
CA GLU A 737 -11.59 -15.59 36.65
C GLU A 737 -11.72 -14.82 35.32
N LEU A 738 -10.83 -15.05 34.36
CA LEU A 738 -10.94 -14.56 32.98
C LEU A 738 -11.72 -15.54 32.08
N LEU A 739 -11.90 -16.78 32.54
CA LEU A 739 -12.55 -17.87 31.84
C LEU A 739 -14.00 -18.07 32.34
N PRO A 740 -14.92 -18.62 31.53
CA PRO A 740 -14.68 -19.18 30.20
C PRO A 740 -14.42 -18.12 29.14
N VAL A 741 -13.77 -18.54 28.05
CA VAL A 741 -13.70 -17.78 26.80
C VAL A 741 -14.39 -18.60 25.72
N THR A 742 -15.22 -17.94 24.92
CA THR A 742 -15.83 -18.56 23.74
C THR A 742 -15.12 -18.08 22.49
N LEU A 743 -14.85 -19.01 21.58
CA LEU A 743 -14.21 -18.78 20.29
C LEU A 743 -15.13 -19.28 19.18
N CYS A 744 -15.24 -18.53 18.09
CA CYS A 744 -16.06 -18.91 16.94
C CYS A 744 -15.34 -18.62 15.63
N SER A 745 -15.38 -19.59 14.71
CA SER A 745 -14.74 -19.50 13.40
C SER A 745 -15.45 -18.56 12.40
N GLY A 746 -16.71 -18.20 12.68
CA GLY A 746 -17.61 -17.57 11.72
C GLY A 746 -18.32 -18.54 10.78
N THR A 747 -17.85 -19.79 10.66
CA THR A 747 -18.44 -20.87 9.85
C THR A 747 -19.33 -21.83 10.64
N GLY A 748 -19.60 -21.54 11.92
CA GLY A 748 -20.43 -22.36 12.81
C GLY A 748 -19.65 -23.33 13.70
N HIS A 749 -18.31 -23.28 13.70
CA HIS A 749 -17.50 -24.00 14.68
C HIS A 749 -17.26 -23.11 15.90
N ASN A 750 -17.85 -23.50 17.03
CA ASN A 750 -17.77 -22.79 18.31
C ASN A 750 -17.00 -23.66 19.32
N VAL A 751 -16.09 -23.06 20.07
CA VAL A 751 -15.31 -23.72 21.13
C VAL A 751 -15.42 -22.89 22.40
N VAL A 752 -15.64 -23.55 23.54
CA VAL A 752 -15.58 -22.93 24.86
C VAL A 752 -14.31 -23.41 25.56
N ILE A 753 -13.45 -22.48 25.95
CA ILE A 753 -12.31 -22.73 26.82
C ILE A 753 -12.82 -22.61 28.27
N PRO A 754 -12.92 -23.72 29.02
CA PRO A 754 -13.56 -23.72 30.33
C PRO A 754 -12.67 -23.11 31.41
N ALA A 755 -13.29 -22.65 32.50
CA ALA A 755 -12.63 -22.14 33.71
C ALA A 755 -12.01 -23.26 34.57
N THR A 756 -11.23 -24.14 33.95
CA THR A 756 -10.53 -25.26 34.58
C THR A 756 -9.07 -25.36 34.13
N GLN A 757 -8.49 -24.24 33.67
CA GLN A 757 -7.10 -24.20 33.24
C GLN A 757 -6.17 -24.15 34.46
N THR A 758 -4.97 -24.71 34.34
CA THR A 758 -3.98 -24.75 35.43
C THR A 758 -3.32 -23.39 35.65
N ASP A 759 -3.06 -22.67 34.57
CA ASP A 759 -2.31 -21.42 34.53
C ASP A 759 -2.60 -20.65 33.22
N GLU A 760 -2.12 -19.41 33.14
CA GLU A 760 -2.22 -18.54 31.97
C GLU A 760 -1.60 -19.13 30.71
N THR A 761 -0.48 -19.85 30.83
CA THR A 761 0.21 -20.47 29.69
C THR A 761 -0.69 -21.53 29.04
N SER A 762 -1.29 -22.40 29.85
CA SER A 762 -2.18 -23.46 29.39
C SER A 762 -3.45 -22.91 28.77
N ALA A 763 -4.02 -21.85 29.37
CA ALA A 763 -5.17 -21.15 28.80
C ALA A 763 -4.84 -20.51 27.44
N GLY A 764 -3.68 -19.83 27.33
CA GLY A 764 -3.20 -19.23 26.10
C GLY A 764 -2.96 -20.25 24.98
N ILE A 765 -2.38 -21.41 25.30
CA ILE A 765 -2.20 -22.51 24.34
C ILE A 765 -3.56 -23.03 23.86
N ALA A 766 -4.50 -23.30 24.78
CA ALA A 766 -5.82 -23.81 24.41
C ALA A 766 -6.60 -22.85 23.48
N ILE A 767 -6.51 -21.54 23.73
CA ILE A 767 -7.10 -20.51 22.86
C ILE A 767 -6.46 -20.53 21.47
N ARG A 768 -5.13 -20.61 21.40
CA ARG A 768 -4.38 -20.61 20.13
C ARG A 768 -4.64 -21.87 19.31
N ASP A 769 -4.59 -23.05 19.92
CA ASP A 769 -4.83 -24.33 19.24
C ASP A 769 -6.24 -24.35 18.62
N ALA A 770 -7.24 -23.86 19.37
CA ALA A 770 -8.59 -23.70 18.85
C ALA A 770 -8.62 -22.70 17.67
N CYS A 771 -7.94 -21.56 17.77
CA CYS A 771 -7.86 -20.57 16.69
C CYS A 771 -7.20 -21.15 15.41
N VAL A 772 -6.14 -21.95 15.54
CA VAL A 772 -5.49 -22.62 14.41
C VAL A 772 -6.45 -23.59 13.73
N ALA A 773 -7.16 -24.41 14.50
CA ALA A 773 -8.18 -25.32 13.98
C ALA A 773 -9.37 -24.61 13.30
N MET A 774 -9.56 -23.30 13.54
CA MET A 774 -10.57 -22.45 12.90
C MET A 774 -10.06 -21.72 11.64
N GLY A 775 -8.88 -22.10 11.13
CA GLY A 775 -8.25 -21.46 9.96
C GLY A 775 -7.43 -20.21 10.35
N SER A 776 -6.82 -20.23 11.53
CA SER A 776 -5.93 -19.19 12.08
C SER A 776 -6.58 -17.80 12.28
N ALA A 777 -7.92 -17.75 12.39
CA ALA A 777 -8.65 -16.59 12.90
C ALA A 777 -10.00 -16.99 13.50
N ALA A 778 -10.37 -16.33 14.59
CA ALA A 778 -11.62 -16.53 15.31
C ALA A 778 -12.10 -15.22 15.95
N GLY A 779 -13.41 -15.09 16.15
CA GLY A 779 -13.95 -14.10 17.08
C GLY A 779 -13.97 -14.66 18.50
N ALA A 780 -13.74 -13.80 19.49
CA ALA A 780 -13.69 -14.17 20.89
C ALA A 780 -14.62 -13.30 21.75
N ALA A 781 -15.27 -13.94 22.72
CA ALA A 781 -15.93 -13.26 23.84
C ALA A 781 -15.42 -13.85 25.14
N GLY A 782 -14.88 -13.00 26.01
CA GLY A 782 -14.40 -13.36 27.34
C GLY A 782 -15.50 -13.34 28.39
N ARG A 783 -15.14 -13.74 29.61
CA ARG A 783 -16.07 -13.81 30.73
C ARG A 783 -16.74 -12.44 30.97
N PRO A 784 -18.08 -12.34 30.98
CA PRO A 784 -18.78 -11.08 31.23
C PRO A 784 -18.48 -10.50 32.61
N ILE A 785 -18.26 -9.19 32.66
CA ILE A 785 -18.01 -8.43 33.90
C ILE A 785 -19.20 -7.50 34.21
N PRO A 786 -19.52 -7.28 35.50
CA PRO A 786 -20.54 -6.31 35.91
C PRO A 786 -20.00 -4.88 35.84
N GLY A 787 -20.87 -3.90 35.62
CA GLY A 787 -20.50 -2.49 35.49
C GLY A 787 -19.77 -1.92 36.72
N LYS A 788 -20.03 -2.48 37.92
CA LYS A 788 -19.23 -2.17 39.11
C LYS A 788 -17.77 -2.55 38.94
N LEU A 789 -17.49 -3.77 38.50
CA LEU A 789 -16.12 -4.25 38.29
C LEU A 789 -15.46 -3.46 37.16
N MET A 790 -16.21 -3.15 36.08
CA MET A 790 -15.71 -2.35 34.98
C MET A 790 -15.16 -0.99 35.47
N ARG A 791 -15.85 -0.29 36.36
CA ARG A 791 -15.34 0.98 36.94
C ARG A 791 -14.09 0.84 37.80
N GLU A 792 -13.84 -0.35 38.34
CA GLU A 792 -12.67 -0.62 39.20
C GLU A 792 -11.45 -1.02 38.38
N VAL A 793 -11.62 -1.86 37.35
CA VAL A 793 -10.50 -2.46 36.60
C VAL A 793 -10.33 -1.93 35.18
N GLY A 794 -11.37 -1.34 34.59
CA GLY A 794 -11.33 -0.88 33.20
C GLY A 794 -10.48 0.37 33.01
N ILE A 795 -9.87 0.49 31.83
CA ILE A 795 -9.14 1.70 31.44
C ILE A 795 -10.15 2.70 30.84
N PRO A 796 -10.38 3.86 31.46
CA PRO A 796 -11.47 4.74 31.08
C PRO A 796 -11.11 5.61 29.87
N ASN A 797 -12.13 6.01 29.12
CA ASN A 797 -12.10 7.04 28.08
C ASN A 797 -11.16 6.73 26.89
N THR A 798 -10.95 5.45 26.58
CA THR A 798 -10.03 5.02 25.51
C THR A 798 -10.57 5.35 24.10
N TYR A 799 -11.88 5.24 23.86
CA TYR A 799 -12.49 5.69 22.60
C TYR A 799 -12.44 7.22 22.47
N SER A 800 -12.70 7.94 23.56
CA SER A 800 -12.53 9.40 23.59
C SER A 800 -11.09 9.82 23.28
N LEU A 801 -10.09 9.11 23.80
CA LEU A 801 -8.68 9.36 23.48
C LEU A 801 -8.40 9.07 22.00
N ALA A 802 -8.81 7.90 21.49
CA ALA A 802 -8.66 7.54 20.09
C ALA A 802 -9.26 8.61 19.17
N TRP A 803 -10.48 9.07 19.45
CA TRP A 803 -11.14 10.11 18.67
C TRP A 803 -10.33 11.41 18.63
N ARG A 804 -9.75 11.84 19.77
CA ARG A 804 -8.94 13.07 19.82
C ARG A 804 -7.64 12.94 19.03
N LEU A 805 -6.94 11.82 19.20
CA LEU A 805 -5.70 11.53 18.50
C LEU A 805 -5.92 11.45 16.99
N GLY A 806 -6.97 10.76 16.54
CA GLY A 806 -7.29 10.70 15.12
C GLY A 806 -7.78 12.02 14.55
N ARG A 807 -8.52 12.82 15.34
CA ARG A 807 -8.96 14.16 14.92
C ARG A 807 -7.78 15.10 14.65
N VAL A 808 -6.76 15.11 15.52
CA VAL A 808 -5.60 16.00 15.31
C VAL A 808 -4.79 15.61 14.06
N VAL A 809 -4.63 14.31 13.80
CA VAL A 809 -3.99 13.83 12.57
C VAL A 809 -4.80 14.22 11.34
N ALA A 810 -6.11 13.96 11.34
CA ALA A 810 -6.98 14.28 10.20
C ALA A 810 -7.05 15.80 9.92
N LEU A 811 -7.04 16.63 10.98
CA LEU A 811 -6.95 18.09 10.84
C LEU A 811 -5.61 18.53 10.24
N ALA A 812 -4.49 17.96 10.71
CA ALA A 812 -3.17 18.28 10.18
C ALA A 812 -3.04 17.90 8.69
N GLN A 813 -3.61 16.76 8.30
CA GLN A 813 -3.68 16.33 6.90
C GLN A 813 -4.52 17.29 6.05
N GLN A 814 -5.71 17.68 6.51
CA GLN A 814 -6.59 18.60 5.79
C GLN A 814 -5.99 20.01 5.65
N ALA A 815 -5.26 20.48 6.68
CA ALA A 815 -4.62 21.79 6.68
C ALA A 815 -3.23 21.81 6.02
N GLY A 816 -2.66 20.65 5.65
CA GLY A 816 -1.29 20.54 5.17
C GLY A 816 -0.22 20.86 6.22
N THR A 817 -0.54 20.73 7.51
CA THR A 817 0.33 21.07 8.65
C THR A 817 0.85 19.83 9.38
N VAL A 818 1.12 18.75 8.64
CA VAL A 818 1.60 17.47 9.21
C VAL A 818 2.86 17.62 10.07
N SER A 819 3.70 18.62 9.80
CA SER A 819 4.89 18.93 10.60
C SER A 819 4.61 19.27 12.07
N THR A 820 3.40 19.71 12.44
CA THR A 820 3.02 20.01 13.84
C THR A 820 2.29 18.88 14.54
N VAL A 821 1.98 17.79 13.84
CA VAL A 821 1.07 16.74 14.32
C VAL A 821 1.53 16.10 15.64
N THR A 822 2.85 15.97 15.85
CA THR A 822 3.42 15.40 17.08
C THR A 822 3.10 16.26 18.31
N LYS A 823 3.16 17.59 18.17
CA LYS A 823 2.78 18.54 19.22
C LYS A 823 1.29 18.47 19.51
N ASP A 824 0.46 18.41 18.47
CA ASP A 824 -0.99 18.37 18.62
C ASP A 824 -1.45 17.05 19.26
N ILE A 825 -0.78 15.93 18.96
CA ILE A 825 -0.94 14.65 19.66
C ILE A 825 -0.57 14.76 21.14
N ILE A 826 0.54 15.43 21.47
CA ILE A 826 0.95 15.63 22.87
C ILE A 826 -0.13 16.39 23.64
N GLU A 827 -0.67 17.47 23.09
CA GLU A 827 -1.73 18.22 23.75
C GLU A 827 -3.03 17.41 23.88
N ALA A 828 -3.42 16.69 22.83
CA ALA A 828 -4.57 15.79 22.86
C ALA A 828 -4.45 14.66 23.91
N ALA A 829 -3.22 14.23 24.21
CA ALA A 829 -2.90 13.21 25.21
C ALA A 829 -2.84 13.74 26.66
N GLY A 830 -3.03 15.05 26.89
CA GLY A 830 -2.94 15.68 28.21
C GLY A 830 -1.70 16.55 28.43
N GLY A 831 -0.98 16.89 27.36
CA GLY A 831 0.14 17.82 27.36
C GLY A 831 1.52 17.17 27.57
N PRO A 832 2.60 17.97 27.63
CA PRO A 832 3.99 17.48 27.65
C PRO A 832 4.36 16.59 28.85
N GLY A 833 3.56 16.60 29.92
CA GLY A 833 3.73 15.68 31.04
C GLY A 833 3.19 14.28 30.78
N SER A 834 2.28 14.12 29.81
CA SER A 834 1.57 12.86 29.50
C SER A 834 2.05 12.19 28.22
N ALA A 835 2.62 12.95 27.28
CA ALA A 835 3.23 12.40 26.07
C ALA A 835 4.42 13.25 25.62
N ARG A 836 5.38 12.64 24.91
CA ARG A 836 6.57 13.30 24.37
C ARG A 836 7.04 12.64 23.08
N VAL A 837 7.70 13.42 22.22
CA VAL A 837 8.57 12.88 21.16
C VAL A 837 9.89 12.49 21.83
N LEU A 838 10.30 11.22 21.69
CA LEU A 838 11.58 10.72 22.21
C LEU A 838 12.72 10.94 21.22
N PHE A 839 12.43 10.73 19.94
CA PHE A 839 13.40 10.79 18.87
C PHE A 839 12.70 11.01 17.54
N GLN A 840 13.29 11.82 16.66
CA GLN A 840 12.86 11.98 15.28
C GLN A 840 14.02 11.62 14.36
N GLY A 841 13.76 10.74 13.39
CA GLY A 841 14.83 10.12 12.63
C GLY A 841 14.34 9.34 11.42
N LYS A 842 15.26 8.63 10.79
CA LYS A 842 15.01 7.77 9.63
C LYS A 842 15.20 6.32 10.01
N ILE A 843 14.33 5.42 9.57
CA ILE A 843 14.52 3.99 9.80
C ILE A 843 15.76 3.52 9.02
N ARG A 844 16.77 3.04 9.76
CA ARG A 844 18.04 2.54 9.24
C ARG A 844 18.04 1.02 9.04
N SER A 845 17.30 0.28 9.87
CA SER A 845 17.18 -1.17 9.72
C SER A 845 15.93 -1.70 10.41
N VAL A 846 15.43 -2.81 9.88
CA VAL A 846 14.34 -3.60 10.47
C VAL A 846 14.82 -5.04 10.52
N GLU A 847 14.92 -5.60 11.72
CA GLU A 847 15.22 -7.01 11.96
C GLU A 847 13.95 -7.66 12.50
N SER A 848 13.43 -8.68 11.82
CA SER A 848 12.20 -9.35 12.23
C SER A 848 12.24 -10.84 11.94
N THR A 849 11.71 -11.63 12.86
CA THR A 849 11.50 -13.07 12.74
C THR A 849 10.11 -13.42 13.24
N LEU A 850 9.40 -14.27 12.52
CA LEU A 850 8.14 -14.86 12.99
C LEU A 850 8.44 -16.04 13.92
N THR A 851 7.83 -16.02 15.09
CA THR A 851 7.96 -17.10 16.09
C THR A 851 6.98 -18.25 15.80
N ALA A 852 7.20 -19.42 16.42
CA ALA A 852 6.28 -20.56 16.33
C ALA A 852 4.87 -20.23 16.87
N THR A 853 4.78 -19.30 17.82
CA THR A 853 3.52 -18.75 18.36
C THR A 853 2.94 -17.62 17.51
N ALA A 854 3.54 -17.39 16.34
CA ALA A 854 3.16 -16.43 15.31
C ALA A 854 3.18 -14.95 15.72
N HIS A 855 3.99 -14.64 16.73
CA HIS A 855 4.34 -13.26 17.03
C HIS A 855 5.50 -12.84 16.12
N SER A 856 5.43 -11.63 15.58
CA SER A 856 6.54 -10.94 14.93
C SER A 856 7.47 -10.40 16.02
N LEU A 857 8.61 -11.04 16.24
CA LEU A 857 9.63 -10.60 17.18
C LEU A 857 10.74 -9.88 16.41
N GLY A 858 11.19 -8.74 16.91
CA GLY A 858 12.24 -8.00 16.23
C GLY A 858 12.58 -6.67 16.85
N LYS A 859 13.27 -5.84 16.08
CA LYS A 859 13.60 -4.46 16.43
C LYS A 859 13.71 -3.60 15.18
N VAL A 860 13.37 -2.33 15.33
CA VAL A 860 13.63 -1.29 14.33
C VAL A 860 14.67 -0.32 14.87
N THR A 861 15.65 0.04 14.04
CA THR A 861 16.66 1.05 14.37
C THR A 861 16.34 2.33 13.63
N VAL A 862 16.21 3.44 14.37
CA VAL A 862 15.96 4.77 13.83
C VAL A 862 17.20 5.62 14.07
N GLU A 863 17.81 6.10 12.99
CA GLU A 863 18.99 6.97 13.03
C GLU A 863 18.60 8.44 12.96
N ARG A 864 19.44 9.30 13.55
CA ARG A 864 19.24 10.74 13.52
C ARG A 864 19.30 11.27 12.08
N LEU A 865 18.43 12.22 11.75
CA LEU A 865 18.53 12.98 10.49
C LEU A 865 19.84 13.78 10.45
N SER A 866 20.47 13.87 9.28
CA SER A 866 21.58 14.80 9.04
C SER A 866 21.11 16.26 9.00
N GLU A 867 22.01 17.24 9.20
CA GLU A 867 21.65 18.67 9.14
C GLU A 867 20.94 19.07 7.84
N SER A 868 21.29 18.43 6.72
CA SER A 868 20.65 18.66 5.41
C SER A 868 19.24 18.06 5.30
N GLU A 869 18.93 17.03 6.06
CA GLU A 869 17.61 16.38 6.09
C GLU A 869 16.64 17.03 7.09
N MET A 870 17.16 17.86 7.99
CA MET A 870 16.35 18.63 8.93
C MET A 870 15.66 19.78 8.20
N GLU A 871 14.33 19.79 8.26
CA GLU A 871 13.49 20.83 7.65
C GLU A 871 12.88 21.76 8.71
N THR A 872 12.82 21.30 9.96
CA THR A 872 12.13 21.95 11.08
C THR A 872 12.95 21.85 12.37
N GLU A 873 12.69 22.73 13.35
CA GLU A 873 13.30 22.60 14.68
C GLU A 873 12.92 21.30 15.39
N THR A 874 11.75 20.73 15.07
CA THR A 874 11.29 19.44 15.58
C THR A 874 12.15 18.27 15.12
N ASP A 875 12.87 18.38 13.99
CA ASP A 875 13.82 17.37 13.53
C ASP A 875 15.05 17.23 14.44
N ARG A 876 15.27 18.19 15.35
CA ARG A 876 16.38 18.15 16.31
C ARG A 876 16.05 17.41 17.60
N ILE A 877 14.80 16.98 17.80
CA ILE A 877 14.39 16.30 19.03
C ILE A 877 15.21 15.01 19.23
N GLY A 878 15.79 14.87 20.43
CA GLY A 878 16.77 13.82 20.75
C GLY A 878 18.23 14.24 20.57
N GLU A 879 18.54 15.55 20.56
CA GLU A 879 19.92 16.08 20.67
C GLU A 879 20.72 15.35 21.77
N GLY A 880 21.85 14.74 21.37
CA GLY A 880 22.71 13.88 22.20
C GLY A 880 22.63 12.37 21.89
N LEU A 881 21.61 11.93 21.16
CA LEU A 881 21.48 10.56 20.66
C LEU A 881 21.84 10.47 19.16
N LYS A 882 22.55 9.40 18.80
CA LYS A 882 22.89 9.06 17.41
C LYS A 882 21.81 8.20 16.77
N GLU A 883 21.29 7.22 17.51
CA GLU A 883 20.23 6.32 17.07
C GLU A 883 19.40 5.84 18.27
N VAL A 884 18.19 5.36 17.98
CA VAL A 884 17.36 4.62 18.93
C VAL A 884 16.97 3.26 18.34
N VAL A 885 16.84 2.26 19.21
CA VAL A 885 16.38 0.91 18.88
C VAL A 885 15.05 0.66 19.57
N VAL A 886 14.04 0.27 18.81
CA VAL A 886 12.70 -0.03 19.30
C VAL A 886 12.44 -1.53 19.15
N PRO A 887 12.62 -2.35 20.21
CA PRO A 887 12.23 -3.76 20.19
C PRO A 887 10.70 -3.91 20.13
N PHE A 888 10.23 -4.95 19.46
CA PHE A 888 8.82 -5.26 19.34
C PHE A 888 8.51 -6.77 19.40
N MET A 889 7.32 -7.10 19.87
CA MET A 889 6.68 -8.42 19.77
C MET A 889 5.22 -8.19 19.37
N ASN A 890 4.93 -8.15 18.06
CA ASN A 890 3.73 -7.54 17.46
C ASN A 890 3.53 -6.04 17.77
N GLU A 891 3.70 -5.63 19.02
CA GLU A 891 3.67 -4.26 19.51
C GLU A 891 5.07 -3.79 19.94
N ASN A 892 5.32 -2.47 19.91
CA ASN A 892 6.55 -1.83 20.39
C ASN A 892 6.65 -1.91 21.91
N LEU A 893 7.82 -2.34 22.39
CA LEU A 893 8.05 -2.70 23.79
C LEU A 893 8.96 -1.73 24.56
N GLY A 894 9.83 -1.01 23.86
CA GLY A 894 10.79 -0.11 24.49
C GLY A 894 11.47 0.82 23.49
N VAL A 895 12.27 1.75 24.01
CA VAL A 895 13.14 2.62 23.23
C VAL A 895 14.50 2.66 23.91
N LEU A 896 15.51 2.15 23.22
CA LEU A 896 16.90 2.07 23.69
C LEU A 896 17.73 3.10 22.91
N GLY A 897 18.24 4.13 23.57
CA GLY A 897 19.04 5.18 22.97
C GLY A 897 20.53 4.88 22.99
N LYS A 898 21.21 5.19 21.88
CA LYS A 898 22.67 5.15 21.79
C LYS A 898 23.22 6.55 21.48
N GLY A 899 24.01 7.08 22.41
CA GLY A 899 24.74 8.34 22.22
C GLY A 899 26.06 8.14 21.47
N GLU A 900 26.86 9.21 21.35
CA GLU A 900 28.16 9.16 20.67
C GLU A 900 29.18 8.20 21.32
N SER A 901 29.06 7.96 22.62
CA SER A 901 29.91 7.00 23.36
C SER A 901 29.62 5.53 23.02
N GLY A 902 28.54 5.26 22.29
CA GLY A 902 28.08 3.91 21.96
C GLY A 902 27.42 3.15 23.13
N ILE A 903 27.33 3.76 24.32
CA ILE A 903 26.63 3.17 25.47
C ILE A 903 25.12 3.22 25.20
N GLU A 904 24.47 2.08 25.33
CA GLU A 904 23.03 1.95 25.23
C GLU A 904 22.35 2.34 26.55
N THR A 905 21.27 3.10 26.46
CA THR A 905 20.49 3.58 27.61
C THR A 905 19.01 3.37 27.35
N VAL A 906 18.28 2.93 28.37
CA VAL A 906 16.82 2.79 28.25
C VAL A 906 16.18 4.16 28.39
N ILE A 907 15.44 4.57 27.36
CA ILE A 907 14.69 5.82 27.34
C ILE A 907 13.25 5.58 27.79
N ALA A 908 12.65 4.50 27.31
CA ALA A 908 11.25 4.16 27.56
C ALA A 908 11.01 2.66 27.49
N THR A 909 10.01 2.18 28.23
CA THR A 909 9.57 0.79 28.22
C THR A 909 8.06 0.70 28.47
N VAL A 910 7.48 -0.45 28.11
CA VAL A 910 6.14 -0.83 28.60
C VAL A 910 6.05 -0.74 30.14
N PRO A 911 4.89 -0.41 30.70
CA PRO A 911 3.56 -0.30 30.06
C PRO A 911 3.27 0.99 29.29
N ASP A 912 4.16 1.99 29.31
CA ASP A 912 3.94 3.22 28.54
C ASP A 912 3.76 2.93 27.05
N LEU A 913 2.86 3.66 26.41
CA LEU A 913 2.50 3.49 25.01
C LEU A 913 3.63 4.01 24.13
N ILE A 914 4.14 3.16 23.24
CA ILE A 914 5.23 3.48 22.32
C ILE A 914 4.74 3.27 20.89
N PHE A 915 4.76 4.33 20.09
CA PHE A 915 4.28 4.28 18.71
C PHE A 915 5.16 5.14 17.80
N LEU A 916 5.21 4.76 16.53
CA LEU A 916 5.94 5.49 15.50
C LEU A 916 4.93 6.15 14.57
N LEU A 917 5.18 7.42 14.23
CA LEU A 917 4.41 8.17 13.24
C LEU A 917 5.27 8.37 12.00
N ASP A 918 4.71 8.12 10.81
CA ASP A 918 5.31 8.58 9.55
C ASP A 918 5.23 10.11 9.49
N THR A 919 6.37 10.79 9.44
CA THR A 919 6.42 12.26 9.47
C THR A 919 5.86 12.91 8.21
N SER A 920 5.67 12.14 7.12
CA SER A 920 5.10 12.64 5.87
C SER A 920 3.57 12.66 5.85
N THR A 921 2.94 11.72 6.58
CA THR A 921 1.47 11.58 6.62
C THR A 921 0.87 11.95 7.98
N GLY A 922 1.69 11.90 9.04
CA GLY A 922 1.27 12.04 10.43
C GLY A 922 0.58 10.81 11.00
N GLU A 923 0.43 9.74 10.21
CA GLU A 923 -0.25 8.52 10.62
C GLU A 923 0.70 7.58 11.38
N ALA A 924 0.12 6.78 12.28
CA ALA A 924 0.85 5.69 12.90
C ALA A 924 1.18 4.60 11.87
N ILE A 925 2.31 3.95 12.08
CA ILE A 925 2.74 2.80 11.28
C ILE A 925 2.85 1.54 12.14
N GLY A 926 2.32 0.44 11.63
CA GLY A 926 2.44 -0.87 12.28
C GLY A 926 3.82 -1.51 12.08
N VAL A 927 4.15 -2.49 12.90
CA VAL A 927 5.41 -3.27 12.78
C VAL A 927 5.57 -3.88 11.38
N GLN A 928 4.47 -4.30 10.76
CA GLN A 928 4.44 -4.84 9.39
C GLN A 928 4.72 -3.81 8.30
N GLU A 929 4.71 -2.51 8.61
CA GLU A 929 4.95 -1.42 7.66
C GLU A 929 6.35 -0.80 7.78
N TYR A 930 7.12 -1.20 8.80
CA TYR A 930 8.48 -0.70 9.00
C TYR A 930 9.38 -1.04 7.80
N ARG A 931 10.04 -0.02 7.24
CA ARG A 931 10.95 -0.15 6.12
C ARG A 931 12.07 0.89 6.19
N TYR A 932 13.24 0.54 5.65
CA TYR A 932 14.36 1.47 5.51
C TYR A 932 13.93 2.77 4.82
N GLY A 933 14.47 3.90 5.29
CA GLY A 933 14.33 5.21 4.67
C GLY A 933 13.08 5.98 5.10
N LEU A 934 12.13 5.31 5.77
CA LEU A 934 10.95 5.97 6.31
C LEU A 934 11.34 6.94 7.42
N LYS A 935 10.96 8.21 7.26
CA LYS A 935 11.15 9.24 8.29
C LYS A 935 10.04 9.08 9.34
N VAL A 936 10.44 8.95 10.60
CA VAL A 936 9.52 8.64 11.69
C VAL A 936 9.79 9.49 12.93
N ALA A 937 8.70 9.80 13.65
CA ALA A 937 8.77 10.28 15.03
C ALA A 937 8.46 9.13 15.99
N VAL A 938 9.38 8.85 16.90
CA VAL A 938 9.22 7.86 17.97
C VAL A 938 8.57 8.57 19.17
N MET A 939 7.34 8.19 19.46
CA MET A 939 6.51 8.81 20.48
C MET A 939 6.37 7.93 21.72
N ILE A 940 6.22 8.56 22.88
CA ILE A 940 5.80 7.92 24.12
C ILE A 940 4.56 8.62 24.70
N MET A 941 3.65 7.84 25.27
CA MET A 941 2.50 8.32 26.03
C MET A 941 2.32 7.50 27.32
N ALA A 942 1.94 8.16 28.41
CA ALA A 942 1.82 7.55 29.73
C ALA A 942 0.79 6.42 29.73
N GLY A 943 1.19 5.24 30.24
CA GLY A 943 0.25 4.16 30.52
C GLY A 943 -0.68 4.50 31.68
N HIS A 944 -1.86 3.86 31.72
CA HIS A 944 -2.76 4.00 32.86
C HIS A 944 -2.07 3.52 34.16
N PRO A 945 -2.22 4.21 35.31
CA PRO A 945 -1.50 3.88 36.54
C PRO A 945 -1.73 2.46 37.08
N LEU A 946 -2.85 1.83 36.70
CA LEU A 946 -3.14 0.43 37.01
C LEU A 946 -2.03 -0.50 36.50
N TRP A 947 -1.44 -0.20 35.33
CA TRP A 947 -0.35 -0.97 34.74
C TRP A 947 1.01 -0.74 35.42
N ALA A 948 1.13 0.30 36.25
CA ALA A 948 2.33 0.61 37.02
C ALA A 948 2.35 -0.05 38.42
N THR A 949 1.31 -0.82 38.77
CA THR A 949 1.28 -1.58 40.03
C THR A 949 2.25 -2.77 39.97
N GLU A 950 2.76 -3.21 41.13
CA GLU A 950 3.69 -4.35 41.22
C GLU A 950 3.13 -5.59 40.50
N ARG A 951 1.87 -5.95 40.77
CA ARG A 951 1.19 -7.08 40.13
C ARG A 951 1.07 -6.90 38.61
N ALA A 952 0.78 -5.69 38.13
CA ALA A 952 0.68 -5.44 36.70
C ALA A 952 2.02 -5.54 35.99
N LEU A 953 3.12 -5.13 36.64
CA LEU A 953 4.47 -5.25 36.10
C LEU A 953 4.95 -6.71 36.04
N GLU A 954 4.44 -7.60 36.89
CA GLU A 954 4.63 -9.06 36.76
C GLU A 954 3.92 -9.64 35.53
N ILE A 955 2.81 -9.03 35.10
CA ILE A 955 1.98 -9.51 33.98
C ILE A 955 2.46 -8.92 32.65
N ALA A 956 2.74 -7.62 32.60
CA ALA A 956 3.01 -6.89 31.35
C ALA A 956 4.13 -5.85 31.49
N GLY A 957 5.03 -6.01 32.45
CA GLY A 957 6.21 -5.17 32.62
C GLY A 957 7.38 -5.55 31.70
N PRO A 958 8.45 -4.75 31.68
CA PRO A 958 9.57 -4.94 30.73
C PRO A 958 10.24 -6.32 30.82
N LYS A 959 10.39 -6.86 32.03
CA LYS A 959 11.02 -8.16 32.30
C LYS A 959 10.26 -9.33 31.66
N VAL A 960 8.93 -9.25 31.56
CA VAL A 960 8.10 -10.27 30.91
C VAL A 960 8.45 -10.41 29.42
N PHE A 961 8.85 -9.31 28.80
CA PHE A 961 9.28 -9.27 27.40
C PHE A 961 10.79 -9.46 27.19
N GLY A 962 11.52 -9.84 28.23
CA GLY A 962 12.97 -10.05 28.16
C GLY A 962 13.81 -8.76 28.14
N LEU A 963 13.24 -7.61 28.52
CA LEU A 963 14.00 -6.38 28.71
C LEU A 963 14.56 -6.38 30.15
N ASP A 964 15.90 -6.38 30.29
CA ASP A 964 16.60 -6.48 31.58
C ASP A 964 16.63 -5.14 32.36
N HIS A 965 15.46 -4.54 32.56
CA HIS A 965 15.30 -3.24 33.21
C HIS A 965 13.99 -3.15 34.01
N ASP A 966 14.03 -2.44 35.13
CA ASP A 966 12.82 -2.13 35.90
C ASP A 966 12.05 -0.96 35.27
N TYR A 967 10.72 -1.01 35.31
CA TYR A 967 9.89 0.11 34.88
C TYR A 967 10.01 1.27 35.86
N THR A 968 10.34 2.45 35.34
CA THR A 968 10.31 3.71 36.10
C THR A 968 9.43 4.70 35.34
N PRO A 969 8.29 5.14 35.90
CA PRO A 969 7.41 6.07 35.22
C PRO A 969 8.11 7.42 35.03
N THR A 970 8.28 7.82 33.78
CA THR A 970 8.86 9.13 33.44
C THR A 970 7.80 10.16 33.08
N LEU A 971 6.57 9.71 32.81
CA LEU A 971 5.40 10.50 32.45
C LEU A 971 4.34 10.44 33.54
N ARG A 972 3.37 11.36 33.47
CA ARG A 972 2.17 11.37 34.30
C ARG A 972 0.95 11.08 33.44
N TYR A 973 0.21 10.03 33.79
CA TYR A 973 -1.09 9.77 33.19
C TYR A 973 -2.07 10.91 33.49
N THR A 974 -2.69 11.43 32.44
CA THR A 974 -3.83 12.35 32.51
C THR A 974 -5.03 11.62 31.95
N LYS A 975 -6.10 11.53 32.75
CA LYS A 975 -7.35 10.89 32.29
C LYS A 975 -7.85 11.62 31.04
N PRO A 976 -8.07 10.92 29.90
CA PRO A 976 -8.56 11.56 28.69
C PRO A 976 -9.90 12.24 28.93
N VAL A 977 -10.10 13.41 28.32
CA VAL A 977 -11.38 14.13 28.40
C VAL A 977 -12.44 13.34 27.63
N SER A 978 -13.54 12.98 28.29
CA SER A 978 -14.63 12.25 27.66
C SER A 978 -15.32 13.12 26.61
N VAL A 979 -15.45 12.62 25.38
CA VAL A 979 -16.25 13.23 24.31
C VAL A 979 -17.70 13.40 24.77
N ILE A 980 -18.25 12.39 25.44
CA ILE A 980 -19.62 12.44 25.96
C ILE A 980 -19.78 13.59 26.97
N GLU A 981 -18.86 13.73 27.92
CA GLU A 981 -18.94 14.80 28.93
C GLU A 981 -18.82 16.20 28.32
N GLU A 982 -17.88 16.37 27.39
CA GLU A 982 -17.62 17.65 26.74
C GLU A 982 -18.82 18.14 25.90
N PHE A 983 -19.51 17.23 25.20
CA PHE A 983 -20.54 17.59 24.23
C PHE A 983 -21.99 17.31 24.69
N ARG A 984 -22.22 16.73 25.87
CA ARG A 984 -23.57 16.43 26.41
C ARG A 984 -24.44 17.67 26.64
N HIS A 985 -23.84 18.78 27.04
CA HIS A 985 -24.54 20.04 27.26
C HIS A 985 -24.17 21.01 26.15
N GLY A 986 -24.91 20.97 25.03
CA GLY A 986 -24.65 21.84 23.88
C GLY A 986 -24.35 23.28 24.34
N CYS A 987 -23.24 23.84 23.87
CA CYS A 987 -22.84 25.23 24.17
C CYS A 987 -23.96 26.19 23.74
N GLY A 988 -24.89 26.48 24.65
CA GLY A 988 -26.12 27.23 24.43
C GLY A 988 -26.45 28.19 25.58
N GLY A 989 -25.44 28.64 26.32
CA GLY A 989 -25.62 29.66 27.36
C GLY A 989 -24.32 30.42 27.64
N GLU A 990 -24.44 31.74 27.82
CA GLU A 990 -23.35 32.72 28.04
C GLU A 990 -22.50 32.48 29.32
N ASN A 991 -22.66 31.34 30.01
CA ASN A 991 -21.96 30.99 31.26
C ASN A 991 -21.12 29.69 31.17
N CYS A 992 -20.64 29.31 29.99
CA CYS A 992 -19.70 28.19 29.85
C CYS A 992 -18.25 28.61 30.18
N THR A 993 -17.98 28.94 31.45
CA THR A 993 -16.64 29.34 31.95
C THR A 993 -15.65 28.17 32.08
N ASN A 994 -16.08 26.92 31.86
CA ASN A 994 -15.26 25.71 31.93
C ASN A 994 -14.83 25.15 30.56
N CYS A 995 -15.07 25.86 29.46
CA CYS A 995 -14.46 25.52 28.17
C CYS A 995 -12.97 25.96 28.20
N GLN A 996 -12.13 25.22 28.92
CA GLN A 996 -10.71 25.55 29.12
C GLN A 996 -9.84 25.38 27.86
N TYR A 997 -10.41 24.87 26.76
CA TYR A 997 -9.73 24.79 25.48
C TYR A 997 -10.29 25.88 24.56
N LYS A 998 -9.48 26.91 24.30
CA LYS A 998 -9.71 27.83 23.18
C LYS A 998 -9.52 27.02 21.88
N TRP A 999 -10.60 26.86 21.13
CA TRP A 999 -10.73 26.12 19.88
C TRP A 999 -9.87 26.66 18.73
#